data_AF-A0A1B2HCB6-F1
#
_entry.id   AF-A0A1B2HCB6-F1
#
_cell.length_a   1.000
_cell.length_b   1.000
_cell.length_c   1.000
_cell.angle_alpha   90.00
_cell.angle_beta   90.00
_cell.angle_gamma   90.00
#
_symmetry.space_group_name_H-M   'P 1'
#
loop_
_entity.id
_entity.type
_entity.pdbx_description
1 polymer ?
#
loop_
_entity_poly.entity_id
_entity_poly.type
_entity_poly.pdbx_seq_one_letter_code
_entity_poly.pdbx_strand_id
1 'polypeptide(L)'
;MSLTTDRKSTAELIGLDGLLPDGFRLLASCFDAHHTIGGGLFAIGEAVEEIDRISSSGLCADDGLLYRCLWSADGSPAELVVYDETGVRRYHRLDNVSTPHDILVVDGNVLVAATMQNEVQCVSPDGEVAWRWQAPGEADSWHLNSLARYRDRTVVCGFGEFLRRRGWDENGKPASGRVVDLETGEPVLEGLKAPHNPYYDDGTWLVCDSATGDLVEIDDTDRDQQRRLALPGWPRGLVAAGNHLFVGLSPHRHAATSVETAAVAVVDRVNWSVVGVVNLPAREVYALALAPAALVEGARQGFGANQTRVHEQGQWQMFDRLGVRPRRLWAVGDPLAEDECHASITLDGPVVDDAEAGGLLTLDCLVRNTGAGMLTPAPPFPVRVVHRWIAADGTEVTTQPIRSALPQSLPPEAVTRVPVRTRVPDMPGLYKLHITLAQDDGVPFDQLDPDSALVLDLSVVSGHPDYEALSGFGLYPNEVRAACNSGGTVSDVVRTLLSRPSGTYNGLTLGLVQEHGTGAFVSAVAAVLRGSASAVEHMVLAAIPDYDDVKLTGAEAVALALHRCGTRVAFAYAGTSELALCDALARVGLLVNGRGDRESLFQAGGASRLSAGTGAAILHGARGLTNALGALADLRRNEMGTLAVVGMPSTGSQPFLPPHGEPDLIGVSGDFAKSWFELGAVPKDDPRDYIEEFGSKLLQAIEDVRQAPHGPVLFALPQDVAEAEWLPLTALPLIPIAEQPANDERALSRAAELLAAARRPAVLIDDYALTHRGVQAALAAFCARTGAPVLQVKYRARCVNTKPASVEKNGYDRRAVHRRFERPTADLDAPVPGLSGARSRERSPAAAVAKIGDPRRRVRRGG
;
A
#
# COMPACT_ATOMS: atom_id res chain seq x y z
N MET A 1 -8.78 -44.67 -19.35
CA MET A 1 -9.76 -45.20 -20.34
C MET A 1 -10.11 -44.06 -21.28
N SER A 2 -9.73 -44.20 -22.56
CA SER A 2 -9.97 -43.20 -23.59
C SER A 2 -11.45 -43.21 -23.97
N LEU A 3 -12.20 -42.16 -23.60
CA LEU A 3 -13.54 -41.91 -24.10
C LEU A 3 -13.39 -41.00 -25.32
N THR A 4 -13.33 -41.64 -26.49
CA THR A 4 -13.56 -40.98 -27.78
C THR A 4 -15.00 -40.51 -27.84
N THR A 5 -15.23 -39.22 -27.57
CA THR A 5 -16.50 -38.56 -27.85
C THR A 5 -16.66 -38.37 -29.35
N ASP A 6 -17.68 -39.02 -29.90
CA ASP A 6 -18.17 -38.86 -31.26
C ASP A 6 -18.44 -37.37 -31.55
N ARG A 7 -17.59 -36.73 -32.38
CA ARG A 7 -17.84 -35.39 -32.91
C ARG A 7 -19.00 -35.50 -33.92
N LYS A 8 -20.24 -35.29 -33.47
CA LYS A 8 -21.33 -34.90 -34.38
C LYS A 8 -20.87 -33.66 -35.15
N SER A 9 -20.89 -33.72 -36.48
CA SER A 9 -20.49 -32.59 -37.32
C SER A 9 -21.39 -31.39 -37.02
N THR A 10 -20.83 -30.36 -36.37
CA THR A 10 -21.51 -29.09 -36.14
C THR A 10 -21.86 -28.46 -37.49
N ALA A 11 -23.10 -28.01 -37.67
CA ALA A 11 -23.52 -27.42 -38.94
C ALA A 11 -22.78 -26.09 -39.18
N GLU A 12 -22.16 -25.97 -40.35
CA GLU A 12 -21.53 -24.71 -40.79
C GLU A 12 -22.61 -23.79 -41.36
N LEU A 13 -22.74 -22.60 -40.79
CA LEU A 13 -23.73 -21.58 -41.14
C LEU A 13 -23.07 -20.49 -41.98
N ILE A 14 -23.80 -19.98 -42.98
CA ILE A 14 -23.34 -18.86 -43.83
C ILE A 14 -23.57 -17.51 -43.13
N GLY A 15 -24.59 -17.44 -42.27
CA GLY A 15 -24.98 -16.26 -41.50
C GLY A 15 -25.94 -16.61 -40.37
N LEU A 16 -26.59 -15.60 -39.78
CA LEU A 16 -27.43 -15.68 -38.58
C LEU A 16 -28.89 -15.28 -38.85
N ASP A 17 -29.34 -15.43 -40.09
CA ASP A 17 -30.68 -15.00 -40.49
C ASP A 17 -31.78 -15.75 -39.72
N GLY A 18 -32.75 -15.00 -39.20
CA GLY A 18 -33.80 -15.52 -38.31
C GLY A 18 -33.36 -15.89 -36.87
N LEU A 19 -32.09 -15.72 -36.51
CA LEU A 19 -31.57 -15.96 -35.16
C LEU A 19 -31.34 -14.67 -34.35
N LEU A 20 -31.25 -13.53 -35.05
CA LEU A 20 -31.08 -12.20 -34.47
C LEU A 20 -32.42 -11.44 -34.44
N PRO A 21 -32.60 -10.46 -33.53
CA PRO A 21 -33.75 -9.56 -33.58
C PRO A 21 -33.83 -8.76 -34.88
N ASP A 22 -35.04 -8.47 -35.35
CA ASP A 22 -35.27 -7.70 -36.58
C ASP A 22 -34.57 -6.32 -36.52
N GLY A 23 -33.86 -5.98 -37.60
CA GLY A 23 -33.13 -4.71 -37.71
C GLY A 23 -31.79 -4.67 -36.95
N PHE A 24 -31.37 -5.77 -36.31
CA PHE A 24 -30.05 -5.87 -35.68
C PHE A 24 -29.08 -6.71 -36.51
N ARG A 25 -27.79 -6.51 -36.23
CA ARG A 25 -26.67 -7.28 -36.74
C ARG A 25 -25.75 -7.64 -35.58
N LEU A 26 -25.13 -8.80 -35.65
CA LEU A 26 -24.07 -9.16 -34.71
C LEU A 26 -22.75 -8.63 -35.26
N LEU A 27 -22.07 -7.77 -34.51
CA LEU A 27 -20.75 -7.29 -34.84
C LEU A 27 -19.70 -8.15 -34.13
N ALA A 28 -18.63 -8.49 -34.85
CA ALA A 28 -17.46 -9.16 -34.32
C ALA A 28 -16.24 -8.27 -34.43
N SER A 29 -15.65 -7.96 -33.27
CA SER A 29 -14.39 -7.26 -33.14
C SER A 29 -13.26 -8.27 -33.15
N CYS A 30 -12.37 -8.14 -34.13
CA CYS A 30 -11.32 -9.09 -34.40
C CYS A 30 -9.95 -8.41 -34.42
N PHE A 31 -8.93 -9.14 -33.98
CA PHE A 31 -7.54 -8.71 -34.04
C PHE A 31 -6.65 -9.83 -34.55
N ASP A 32 -5.40 -9.51 -34.81
CA ASP A 32 -4.39 -10.49 -35.17
C ASP A 32 -3.06 -10.06 -34.58
N ALA A 33 -2.74 -10.61 -33.40
CA ALA A 33 -1.50 -10.32 -32.68
C ALA A 33 -0.24 -10.75 -33.46
N HIS A 34 -0.38 -11.57 -34.50
CA HIS A 34 0.72 -12.08 -35.31
C HIS A 34 0.76 -11.48 -36.72
N HIS A 35 -0.13 -10.53 -37.04
CA HIS A 35 -0.22 -9.88 -38.35
C HIS A 35 -0.24 -10.86 -39.55
N THR A 36 -0.92 -12.00 -39.38
CA THR A 36 -0.97 -13.09 -40.37
C THR A 36 -2.03 -12.86 -41.46
N ILE A 37 -3.30 -12.83 -41.08
CA ILE A 37 -4.46 -12.62 -41.96
C ILE A 37 -5.19 -11.31 -41.63
N GLY A 38 -4.83 -10.66 -40.54
CA GLY A 38 -5.36 -9.37 -40.10
C GLY A 38 -6.59 -9.50 -39.16
N GLY A 39 -6.87 -8.39 -38.47
CA GLY A 39 -8.08 -8.20 -37.67
C GLY A 39 -9.18 -7.49 -38.46
N GLY A 40 -10.07 -6.80 -37.75
CA GLY A 40 -11.10 -5.98 -38.36
C GLY A 40 -12.39 -5.92 -37.56
N LEU A 41 -13.38 -5.26 -38.15
CA LEU A 41 -14.77 -5.29 -37.70
C LEU A 41 -15.61 -5.98 -38.76
N PHE A 42 -16.39 -6.97 -38.34
CA PHE A 42 -17.24 -7.77 -39.22
C PHE A 42 -18.69 -7.69 -38.75
N ALA A 43 -19.63 -7.54 -39.69
CA ALA A 43 -21.06 -7.62 -39.43
C ALA A 43 -21.59 -8.99 -39.88
N ILE A 44 -22.44 -9.60 -39.07
CA ILE A 44 -23.03 -10.90 -39.35
C ILE A 44 -24.55 -10.73 -39.39
N GLY A 45 -25.11 -10.91 -40.59
CA GLY A 45 -26.54 -10.94 -40.88
C GLY A 45 -26.85 -12.19 -41.70
N GLU A 46 -27.36 -12.02 -42.93
CA GLU A 46 -27.53 -13.13 -43.88
C GLU A 46 -26.20 -13.81 -44.26
N ALA A 47 -25.11 -13.03 -44.27
CA ALA A 47 -23.75 -13.47 -44.46
C ALA A 47 -22.79 -12.64 -43.59
N VAL A 48 -21.53 -13.07 -43.52
CA VAL A 48 -20.45 -12.28 -42.92
C VAL A 48 -20.01 -11.18 -43.89
N GLU A 49 -20.06 -9.94 -43.44
CA GLU A 49 -19.62 -8.75 -44.15
C GLU A 49 -18.40 -8.14 -43.44
N GLU A 50 -17.37 -7.79 -44.22
CA GLU A 50 -16.22 -7.04 -43.74
C GLU A 50 -16.51 -5.54 -43.78
N ILE A 51 -16.49 -4.88 -42.61
CA ILE A 51 -16.61 -3.41 -42.53
C ILE A 51 -15.26 -2.77 -42.79
N ASP A 52 -14.22 -3.24 -42.09
CA ASP A 52 -12.83 -2.83 -42.31
C ASP A 52 -11.84 -3.89 -41.75
N ARG A 53 -10.54 -3.62 -41.93
CA ARG A 53 -9.42 -4.47 -41.48
C ARG A 53 -8.61 -3.89 -40.33
N ILE A 54 -9.18 -2.91 -39.60
CA ILE A 54 -8.50 -2.29 -38.47
C ILE A 54 -8.68 -3.18 -37.25
N SER A 55 -7.59 -3.70 -36.67
CA SER A 55 -7.69 -4.59 -35.51
C SER A 55 -8.37 -3.89 -34.33
N SER A 56 -9.33 -4.56 -33.71
CA SER A 56 -9.99 -4.09 -32.50
C SER A 56 -10.23 -5.23 -31.52
N SER A 57 -10.42 -4.88 -30.25
CA SER A 57 -10.69 -5.84 -29.17
C SER A 57 -12.04 -5.54 -28.55
N GLY A 58 -12.17 -4.47 -27.78
CA GLY A 58 -13.40 -4.06 -27.10
C GLY A 58 -14.46 -3.49 -28.05
N LEU A 59 -15.72 -3.86 -27.81
CA LEU A 59 -16.88 -3.42 -28.60
C LEU A 59 -18.12 -3.33 -27.72
N CYS A 60 -18.83 -2.21 -27.77
CA CYS A 60 -20.05 -1.99 -26.99
C CYS A 60 -21.03 -1.10 -27.76
N ALA A 61 -22.32 -1.44 -27.78
CA ALA A 61 -23.37 -0.61 -28.34
C ALA A 61 -24.28 -0.14 -27.20
N ASP A 62 -24.42 1.17 -27.04
CA ASP A 62 -25.19 1.80 -25.95
C ASP A 62 -25.71 3.18 -26.38
N ASP A 63 -26.92 3.53 -25.94
CA ASP A 63 -27.59 4.82 -26.20
C ASP A 63 -27.46 5.36 -27.64
N GLY A 64 -27.71 4.50 -28.63
CA GLY A 64 -27.65 4.89 -30.05
C GLY A 64 -26.24 5.20 -30.56
N LEU A 65 -25.21 4.73 -29.87
CA LEU A 65 -23.82 4.84 -30.25
C LEU A 65 -23.15 3.47 -30.27
N LEU A 66 -22.19 3.30 -31.17
CA LEU A 66 -21.29 2.15 -31.19
C LEU A 66 -19.90 2.59 -30.74
N TYR A 67 -19.38 1.95 -29.71
CA TYR A 67 -18.05 2.18 -29.18
C TYR A 67 -17.15 1.02 -29.60
N ARG A 68 -15.97 1.35 -30.11
CA ARG A 68 -14.97 0.38 -30.54
C ARG A 68 -13.61 0.79 -30.04
N CYS A 69 -12.94 -0.11 -29.32
CA CYS A 69 -11.56 0.08 -28.91
C CYS A 69 -10.63 -0.64 -29.88
N LEU A 70 -9.80 0.14 -30.57
CA LEU A 70 -8.81 -0.37 -31.50
C LEU A 70 -7.66 -1.00 -30.73
N TRP A 71 -7.21 -2.14 -31.22
CA TRP A 71 -6.16 -2.91 -30.58
C TRP A 71 -4.81 -2.28 -30.89
N SER A 72 -3.97 -2.15 -29.86
CA SER A 72 -2.59 -1.70 -29.98
C SER A 72 -1.64 -2.73 -29.37
N ALA A 73 -0.41 -2.78 -29.88
CA ALA A 73 0.65 -3.57 -29.28
C ALA A 73 1.17 -2.93 -27.98
N ASP A 74 1.88 -3.71 -27.17
CA ASP A 74 2.52 -3.21 -25.95
C ASP A 74 3.47 -2.03 -26.26
N GLY A 75 3.31 -0.91 -25.56
CA GLY A 75 4.07 0.32 -25.78
C GLY A 75 3.44 1.31 -26.77
N SER A 76 2.35 0.93 -27.45
CA SER A 76 1.58 1.82 -28.32
C SER A 76 0.26 2.23 -27.66
N PRO A 77 -0.19 3.49 -27.85
CA PRO A 77 -1.48 3.93 -27.35
C PRO A 77 -2.61 3.22 -28.10
N ALA A 78 -3.66 2.87 -27.36
CA ALA A 78 -4.92 2.41 -27.94
C ALA A 78 -5.75 3.59 -28.43
N GLU A 79 -6.81 3.31 -29.16
CA GLU A 79 -7.68 4.34 -29.72
C GLU A 79 -9.14 3.92 -29.51
N LEU A 80 -9.96 4.87 -29.06
CA LEU A 80 -11.40 4.69 -28.88
C LEU A 80 -12.14 5.46 -29.96
N VAL A 81 -12.90 4.73 -30.78
CA VAL A 81 -13.72 5.29 -31.85
C VAL A 81 -15.18 5.13 -31.47
N VAL A 82 -15.94 6.22 -31.58
CA VAL A 82 -17.38 6.23 -31.29
C VAL A 82 -18.13 6.62 -32.55
N TYR A 83 -19.08 5.78 -32.94
CA TYR A 83 -19.91 5.96 -34.13
C TYR A 83 -21.35 6.28 -33.74
N ASP A 84 -21.98 7.15 -34.52
CA ASP A 84 -23.44 7.23 -34.63
C ASP A 84 -23.88 6.65 -35.98
N GLU A 85 -25.14 6.81 -36.37
CA GLU A 85 -25.67 6.28 -37.65
C GLU A 85 -25.03 6.91 -38.90
N THR A 86 -24.29 8.02 -38.77
CA THR A 86 -23.70 8.77 -39.87
C THR A 86 -22.19 8.53 -40.04
N GLY A 87 -21.51 8.03 -39.02
CA GLY A 87 -20.05 7.87 -39.09
C GLY A 87 -19.37 8.02 -37.74
N VAL A 88 -18.07 8.30 -37.78
CA VAL A 88 -17.28 8.62 -36.58
C VAL A 88 -17.75 9.95 -36.00
N ARG A 89 -18.30 9.88 -34.79
CA ARG A 89 -18.72 11.03 -34.00
C ARG A 89 -17.61 11.50 -33.06
N ARG A 90 -16.84 10.57 -32.49
CA ARG A 90 -15.70 10.87 -31.60
C ARG A 90 -14.53 9.92 -31.87
N TYR A 91 -13.33 10.44 -31.69
CA TYR A 91 -12.08 9.70 -31.72
C TYR A 91 -11.21 10.19 -30.57
N HIS A 92 -10.78 9.26 -29.72
CA HIS A 92 -9.90 9.55 -28.59
C HIS A 92 -8.68 8.63 -28.66
N ARG A 93 -7.50 9.20 -28.51
CA ARG A 93 -6.26 8.44 -28.30
C ARG A 93 -6.11 8.17 -26.80
N LEU A 94 -5.81 6.93 -26.44
CA LEU A 94 -5.66 6.48 -25.06
C LEU A 94 -4.16 6.27 -24.75
N ASP A 95 -3.51 7.34 -24.30
CA ASP A 95 -2.03 7.42 -24.20
C ASP A 95 -1.40 6.38 -23.26
N ASN A 96 -2.11 6.00 -22.19
CA ASN A 96 -1.64 5.01 -21.22
C ASN A 96 -2.45 3.71 -21.26
N VAL A 97 -2.88 3.29 -22.45
CA VAL A 97 -3.56 2.01 -22.65
C VAL A 97 -2.86 1.26 -23.77
N SER A 98 -2.34 0.07 -23.48
CA SER A 98 -1.77 -0.83 -24.49
C SER A 98 -2.41 -2.22 -24.37
N THR A 99 -2.53 -2.91 -25.49
CA THR A 99 -3.26 -4.18 -25.63
C THR A 99 -4.62 -4.15 -24.89
N PRO A 100 -5.48 -3.17 -25.19
CA PRO A 100 -6.79 -3.11 -24.56
C PRO A 100 -7.52 -4.41 -24.84
N HIS A 101 -8.20 -4.94 -23.83
CA HIS A 101 -8.93 -6.18 -23.97
C HIS A 101 -10.41 -5.90 -24.20
N ASP A 102 -11.04 -5.12 -23.33
CA ASP A 102 -12.49 -4.92 -23.39
C ASP A 102 -12.89 -3.50 -23.02
N ILE A 103 -14.12 -3.15 -23.41
CA ILE A 103 -14.75 -1.88 -23.00
C ILE A 103 -16.17 -2.10 -22.53
N LEU A 104 -16.61 -1.27 -21.59
CA LEU A 104 -17.98 -1.22 -21.11
C LEU A 104 -18.44 0.22 -20.95
N VAL A 105 -19.62 0.55 -21.47
CA VAL A 105 -20.20 1.88 -21.30
C VAL A 105 -21.03 1.90 -20.02
N VAL A 106 -20.76 2.87 -19.15
CA VAL A 106 -21.47 3.07 -17.87
C VAL A 106 -21.74 4.56 -17.69
N ASP A 107 -23.02 4.93 -17.70
CA ASP A 107 -23.49 6.31 -17.51
C ASP A 107 -22.79 7.31 -18.45
N GLY A 108 -22.61 6.91 -19.71
CA GLY A 108 -21.95 7.69 -20.76
C GLY A 108 -20.41 7.69 -20.71
N ASN A 109 -19.79 7.15 -19.66
CA ASN A 109 -18.35 6.94 -19.60
C ASN A 109 -17.97 5.58 -20.18
N VAL A 110 -16.76 5.48 -20.72
CA VAL A 110 -16.22 4.22 -21.28
C VAL A 110 -15.17 3.68 -20.34
N LEU A 111 -15.48 2.55 -19.71
CA LEU A 111 -14.52 1.77 -18.95
C LEU A 111 -13.69 0.94 -19.94
N VAL A 112 -12.38 0.92 -19.75
CA VAL A 112 -11.42 0.21 -20.61
C VAL A 112 -10.58 -0.72 -19.76
N ALA A 113 -10.59 -2.02 -20.08
CA ALA A 113 -9.68 -3.00 -19.48
C ALA A 113 -8.29 -2.89 -20.14
N ALA A 114 -7.39 -2.18 -19.47
CA ALA A 114 -6.02 -1.92 -19.89
C ALA A 114 -5.09 -3.01 -19.34
N THR A 115 -5.07 -4.15 -20.01
CA THR A 115 -4.44 -5.39 -19.54
C THR A 115 -2.95 -5.23 -19.27
N MET A 116 -2.20 -4.55 -20.15
CA MET A 116 -0.77 -4.33 -19.92
C MET A 116 -0.51 -3.51 -18.66
N GLN A 117 -1.33 -2.50 -18.42
CA GLN A 117 -1.21 -1.63 -17.26
C GLN A 117 -1.72 -2.31 -15.98
N ASN A 118 -2.41 -3.46 -16.08
CA ASN A 118 -3.10 -4.12 -14.98
C ASN A 118 -4.20 -3.21 -14.38
N GLU A 119 -4.84 -2.41 -15.23
CA GLU A 119 -5.78 -1.35 -14.85
C GLU A 119 -7.15 -1.47 -15.53
N VAL A 120 -8.16 -0.89 -14.89
CA VAL A 120 -9.39 -0.42 -15.53
C VAL A 120 -9.40 1.10 -15.51
N GLN A 121 -9.51 1.73 -16.68
CA GLN A 121 -9.57 3.19 -16.82
C GLN A 121 -10.98 3.61 -17.19
N CYS A 122 -11.53 4.59 -16.47
CA CYS A 122 -12.80 5.22 -16.83
C CYS A 122 -12.54 6.48 -17.65
N VAL A 123 -12.95 6.46 -18.91
CA VAL A 123 -12.75 7.55 -19.87
C VAL A 123 -14.07 8.31 -20.05
N SER A 124 -14.07 9.60 -19.77
CA SER A 124 -15.24 10.45 -19.92
C SER A 124 -15.54 10.76 -21.40
N PRO A 125 -16.74 11.27 -21.72
CA PRO A 125 -17.13 11.58 -23.09
C PRO A 125 -16.22 12.51 -23.90
N ASP A 126 -15.41 13.32 -23.23
CA ASP A 126 -14.40 14.24 -23.79
C ASP A 126 -13.04 13.58 -24.02
N GLY A 127 -12.83 12.35 -23.54
CA GLY A 127 -11.61 11.58 -23.69
C GLY A 127 -10.65 11.65 -22.50
N GLU A 128 -11.03 12.34 -21.42
CA GLU A 128 -10.23 12.43 -20.21
C GLU A 128 -10.40 11.20 -19.31
N VAL A 129 -9.37 10.85 -18.53
CA VAL A 129 -9.48 9.75 -17.57
C VAL A 129 -10.09 10.26 -16.27
N ALA A 130 -11.35 9.90 -16.00
CA ALA A 130 -12.09 10.30 -14.81
C ALA A 130 -11.57 9.62 -13.53
N TRP A 131 -11.27 8.33 -13.61
CA TRP A 131 -10.68 7.56 -12.52
C TRP A 131 -9.99 6.29 -13.05
N ARG A 132 -9.14 5.69 -12.20
CA ARG A 132 -8.45 4.42 -12.47
C ARG A 132 -8.63 3.46 -11.32
N TRP A 133 -8.84 2.19 -11.66
CA TRP A 133 -8.74 1.07 -10.73
C TRP A 133 -7.53 0.22 -11.16
N GLN A 134 -6.66 -0.10 -10.22
CA GLN A 134 -5.40 -0.81 -10.46
C GLN A 134 -5.41 -2.12 -9.70
N ALA A 135 -5.28 -3.24 -10.41
CA ALA A 135 -5.05 -4.52 -9.76
C ALA A 135 -3.63 -4.55 -9.15
N PRO A 136 -3.44 -5.16 -7.96
CA PRO A 136 -2.14 -5.20 -7.30
C PRO A 136 -1.14 -6.11 -8.04
N GLY A 137 0.14 -5.74 -8.01
CA GLY A 137 1.23 -6.46 -8.64
C GLY A 137 1.91 -5.68 -9.76
N GLU A 138 2.73 -6.39 -10.52
CA GLU A 138 3.37 -5.87 -11.73
C GLU A 138 2.36 -5.69 -12.88
N ALA A 139 2.76 -4.94 -13.90
CA ALA A 139 2.07 -4.88 -15.19
C ALA A 139 1.72 -6.29 -15.72
N ASP A 140 0.49 -6.47 -16.20
CA ASP A 140 -0.02 -7.75 -16.74
C ASP A 140 0.09 -8.95 -15.76
N SER A 141 0.05 -8.70 -14.44
CA SER A 141 0.09 -9.77 -13.43
C SER A 141 -1.26 -10.48 -13.30
N TRP A 142 -2.38 -9.74 -13.27
CA TRP A 142 -3.72 -10.33 -13.22
C TRP A 142 -4.26 -10.68 -14.60
N HIS A 143 -3.74 -10.05 -15.64
CA HIS A 143 -4.20 -10.20 -17.02
C HIS A 143 -5.71 -9.98 -17.11
N LEU A 144 -6.13 -8.74 -16.86
CA LEU A 144 -7.53 -8.33 -16.93
C LEU A 144 -8.08 -8.57 -18.35
N ASN A 145 -9.28 -9.10 -18.45
CA ASN A 145 -9.91 -9.45 -19.73
C ASN A 145 -11.15 -8.60 -19.97
N SER A 146 -12.27 -8.96 -19.34
CA SER A 146 -13.57 -8.43 -19.71
C SER A 146 -14.27 -7.72 -18.58
N LEU A 147 -15.04 -6.71 -18.94
CA LEU A 147 -15.84 -5.90 -18.03
C LEU A 147 -17.31 -6.30 -18.15
N ALA A 148 -18.05 -6.22 -17.04
CA ALA A 148 -19.48 -6.49 -17.06
C ALA A 148 -20.25 -5.65 -16.04
N ARG A 149 -21.54 -5.47 -16.29
CA ARG A 149 -22.48 -4.98 -15.29
C ARG A 149 -22.95 -6.15 -14.42
N TYR A 150 -22.93 -5.93 -13.11
CA TYR A 150 -23.53 -6.82 -12.13
C TYR A 150 -24.50 -6.01 -11.28
N ARG A 151 -25.79 -6.07 -11.61
CA ARG A 151 -26.82 -5.23 -10.98
C ARG A 151 -26.45 -3.74 -11.12
N ASP A 152 -26.27 -3.03 -10.02
CA ASP A 152 -25.85 -1.62 -9.97
C ASP A 152 -24.32 -1.43 -10.06
N ARG A 153 -23.55 -2.51 -9.97
CA ARG A 153 -22.08 -2.50 -9.88
C ARG A 153 -21.40 -2.81 -11.20
N THR A 154 -20.09 -2.62 -11.22
CA THR A 154 -19.21 -3.01 -12.33
C THR A 154 -18.17 -3.99 -11.85
N VAL A 155 -17.98 -5.05 -12.63
CA VAL A 155 -16.99 -6.09 -12.35
C VAL A 155 -16.00 -6.23 -13.51
N VAL A 156 -14.81 -6.73 -13.20
CA VAL A 156 -13.77 -7.09 -14.17
C VAL A 156 -13.34 -8.54 -13.94
N CYS A 157 -13.11 -9.31 -15.00
CA CYS A 157 -12.53 -10.64 -14.90
C CYS A 157 -11.03 -10.64 -15.22
N GLY A 158 -10.28 -11.51 -14.55
CA GLY A 158 -8.84 -11.68 -14.75
C GLY A 158 -8.41 -13.12 -14.45
N PHE A 159 -7.16 -13.44 -14.79
CA PHE A 159 -6.63 -14.80 -14.64
C PHE A 159 -6.25 -15.15 -13.20
N GLY A 160 -6.14 -14.16 -12.32
CA GLY A 160 -5.98 -14.36 -10.88
C GLY A 160 -5.11 -13.30 -10.24
N GLU A 161 -5.01 -13.35 -8.92
CA GLU A 161 -4.34 -12.34 -8.11
C GLU A 161 -2.81 -12.53 -7.98
N PHE A 162 -2.15 -12.64 -9.12
CA PHE A 162 -0.69 -12.80 -9.17
C PHE A 162 0.03 -11.46 -8.97
N LEU A 163 1.23 -11.52 -8.42
CA LEU A 163 2.09 -10.35 -8.24
C LEU A 163 3.07 -10.13 -9.39
N ARG A 164 3.53 -11.20 -10.04
CA ARG A 164 4.51 -11.11 -11.14
C ARG A 164 3.82 -11.01 -12.49
N ARG A 165 4.41 -10.24 -13.40
CA ARG A 165 3.96 -10.17 -14.80
C ARG A 165 3.87 -11.58 -15.37
N ARG A 166 2.72 -11.94 -15.94
CA ARG A 166 2.47 -13.27 -16.50
C ARG A 166 2.64 -14.44 -15.51
N GLY A 167 2.52 -14.21 -14.20
CA GLY A 167 2.56 -15.28 -13.20
C GLY A 167 1.52 -16.38 -13.43
N TRP A 168 0.38 -16.04 -14.04
CA TRP A 168 -0.63 -17.00 -14.50
C TRP A 168 -0.09 -18.00 -15.54
N ASP A 169 0.85 -17.61 -16.40
CA ASP A 169 1.40 -18.46 -17.45
C ASP A 169 2.49 -19.38 -16.89
N GLU A 170 3.34 -18.83 -16.02
CA GLU A 170 4.39 -19.57 -15.31
C GLU A 170 3.81 -20.70 -14.46
N ASN A 171 2.64 -20.47 -13.86
CA ASN A 171 1.91 -21.46 -13.07
C ASN A 171 1.03 -22.41 -13.91
N GLY A 172 1.11 -22.36 -15.25
CA GLY A 172 0.38 -23.25 -16.14
C GLY A 172 -1.12 -22.98 -16.25
N LYS A 173 -1.53 -21.71 -16.12
CA LYS A 173 -2.94 -21.25 -16.15
C LYS A 173 -3.83 -22.02 -15.15
N PRO A 174 -3.56 -21.91 -13.84
CA PRO A 174 -4.34 -22.59 -12.83
C PRO A 174 -5.78 -22.03 -12.77
N ALA A 175 -6.65 -22.71 -12.02
CA ALA A 175 -8.03 -22.26 -11.76
C ALA A 175 -8.11 -21.10 -10.75
N SER A 176 -7.26 -20.10 -10.95
CA SER A 176 -7.15 -18.89 -10.13
C SER A 176 -7.96 -17.71 -10.68
N GLY A 177 -8.58 -17.88 -11.84
CA GLY A 177 -9.34 -16.84 -12.51
C GLY A 177 -10.60 -16.47 -11.74
N ARG A 178 -10.93 -15.18 -11.76
CA ARG A 178 -12.01 -14.60 -10.97
C ARG A 178 -12.64 -13.41 -11.66
N VAL A 179 -13.87 -13.12 -11.25
CA VAL A 179 -14.63 -11.91 -11.57
C VAL A 179 -14.69 -11.08 -10.30
N VAL A 180 -14.24 -9.84 -10.34
CA VAL A 180 -14.01 -8.99 -9.16
C VAL A 180 -14.77 -7.68 -9.30
N ASP A 181 -15.39 -7.26 -8.21
CA ASP A 181 -16.06 -5.96 -8.07
C ASP A 181 -15.03 -4.82 -8.00
N LEU A 182 -15.19 -3.79 -8.84
CA LEU A 182 -14.22 -2.67 -8.89
C LEU A 182 -14.31 -1.74 -7.66
N GLU A 183 -15.47 -1.66 -7.02
CA GLU A 183 -15.68 -0.80 -5.85
C GLU A 183 -15.17 -1.45 -4.57
N THR A 184 -15.37 -2.76 -4.41
CA THR A 184 -15.05 -3.47 -3.15
C THR A 184 -13.84 -4.41 -3.25
N GLY A 185 -13.41 -4.77 -4.46
CA GLY A 185 -12.39 -5.80 -4.70
C GLY A 185 -12.85 -7.22 -4.36
N GLU A 186 -14.13 -7.41 -4.04
CA GLU A 186 -14.69 -8.71 -3.69
C GLU A 186 -14.76 -9.62 -4.93
N PRO A 187 -14.31 -10.89 -4.82
CA PRO A 187 -14.52 -11.86 -5.89
C PRO A 187 -16.01 -12.26 -5.96
N VAL A 188 -16.65 -11.91 -7.06
CA VAL A 188 -18.03 -12.30 -7.38
C VAL A 188 -18.07 -13.72 -7.95
N LEU A 189 -17.06 -14.14 -8.72
CA LEU A 189 -16.92 -15.53 -9.19
C LEU A 189 -15.45 -15.94 -9.08
N GLU A 190 -15.21 -17.23 -8.83
CA GLU A 190 -13.86 -17.80 -8.63
C GLU A 190 -13.73 -19.20 -9.25
N GLY A 191 -12.51 -19.73 -9.25
CA GLY A 191 -12.26 -21.11 -9.72
C GLY A 191 -12.26 -21.27 -11.24
N LEU A 192 -12.19 -20.17 -12.00
CA LEU A 192 -12.21 -20.16 -13.46
C LEU A 192 -10.78 -20.25 -14.02
N LYS A 193 -10.62 -20.72 -15.26
CA LYS A 193 -9.35 -20.79 -15.98
C LYS A 193 -9.37 -19.87 -17.19
N ALA A 194 -8.68 -18.74 -17.04
CA ALA A 194 -8.65 -17.69 -18.05
C ALA A 194 -10.05 -17.17 -18.45
N PRO A 195 -10.84 -16.65 -17.49
CA PRO A 195 -12.21 -16.22 -17.76
C PRO A 195 -12.28 -14.99 -18.66
N HIS A 196 -13.24 -15.00 -19.59
CA HIS A 196 -13.58 -13.90 -20.49
C HIS A 196 -15.09 -13.67 -20.54
N ASN A 197 -15.47 -12.43 -20.87
CA ASN A 197 -16.83 -11.95 -21.13
C ASN A 197 -17.87 -12.50 -20.13
N PRO A 198 -17.73 -12.20 -18.82
CA PRO A 198 -18.79 -12.50 -17.89
C PRO A 198 -20.04 -11.70 -18.29
N TYR A 199 -21.20 -12.34 -18.23
CA TYR A 199 -22.48 -11.74 -18.58
C TYR A 199 -23.50 -12.15 -17.52
N TYR A 200 -24.19 -11.17 -16.96
CA TYR A 200 -25.18 -11.38 -15.92
C TYR A 200 -26.57 -11.07 -16.45
N ASP A 201 -27.52 -11.98 -16.22
CA ASP A 201 -28.92 -11.83 -16.59
C ASP A 201 -29.80 -12.59 -15.60
N ASP A 202 -30.65 -11.84 -14.89
CA ASP A 202 -31.69 -12.33 -13.95
C ASP A 202 -31.26 -13.54 -13.08
N GLY A 203 -30.28 -13.31 -12.19
CA GLY A 203 -29.82 -14.34 -11.25
C GLY A 203 -28.93 -15.42 -11.86
N THR A 204 -28.53 -15.27 -13.12
CA THR A 204 -27.67 -16.23 -13.84
C THR A 204 -26.43 -15.54 -14.40
N TRP A 205 -25.27 -16.17 -14.23
CA TRP A 205 -24.02 -15.79 -14.85
C TRP A 205 -23.70 -16.70 -16.04
N LEU A 206 -23.23 -16.09 -17.12
CA LEU A 206 -22.60 -16.76 -18.25
C LEU A 206 -21.15 -16.29 -18.34
N VAL A 207 -20.20 -17.22 -18.44
CA VAL A 207 -18.77 -16.87 -18.54
C VAL A 207 -18.08 -17.79 -19.54
N CYS A 208 -17.20 -17.24 -20.37
CA CYS A 208 -16.31 -18.03 -21.20
C CYS A 208 -15.11 -18.47 -20.36
N ASP A 209 -15.05 -19.74 -19.99
CA ASP A 209 -13.93 -20.35 -19.25
C ASP A 209 -12.86 -20.81 -20.25
N SER A 210 -12.14 -19.84 -20.80
CA SER A 210 -11.52 -19.99 -22.12
C SER A 210 -10.38 -21.00 -22.19
N ALA A 211 -9.63 -21.17 -21.09
CA ALA A 211 -8.57 -22.18 -21.07
C ALA A 211 -9.10 -23.61 -20.87
N THR A 212 -10.33 -23.80 -20.37
CA THR A 212 -11.00 -25.11 -20.42
C THR A 212 -11.68 -25.37 -21.77
N GLY A 213 -11.99 -24.30 -22.51
CA GLY A 213 -12.74 -24.38 -23.76
C GLY A 213 -14.26 -24.45 -23.53
N ASP A 214 -14.75 -24.04 -22.36
CA ASP A 214 -16.17 -24.13 -22.02
C ASP A 214 -16.86 -22.76 -22.01
N LEU A 215 -18.15 -22.75 -22.39
CA LEU A 215 -19.10 -21.75 -21.90
C LEU A 215 -19.74 -22.29 -20.62
N VAL A 216 -19.71 -21.51 -19.55
CA VAL A 216 -20.23 -21.91 -18.24
C VAL A 216 -21.43 -21.04 -17.88
N GLU A 217 -22.51 -21.68 -17.45
CA GLU A 217 -23.61 -21.02 -16.76
C GLU A 217 -23.54 -21.34 -15.26
N ILE A 218 -23.67 -20.32 -14.42
CA ILE A 218 -23.55 -20.38 -12.97
C ILE A 218 -24.75 -19.66 -12.33
N ASP A 219 -25.41 -20.29 -11.36
CA ASP A 219 -26.47 -19.64 -10.59
C ASP A 219 -25.87 -18.61 -9.60
N ASP A 220 -26.47 -17.42 -9.51
CA ASP A 220 -25.98 -16.32 -8.65
C ASP A 220 -26.24 -16.58 -7.16
N THR A 221 -27.24 -17.40 -6.83
CA THR A 221 -27.60 -17.76 -5.45
C THR A 221 -26.88 -19.02 -4.96
N ASP A 222 -26.70 -20.00 -5.82
CA ASP A 222 -25.99 -21.26 -5.57
C ASP A 222 -24.87 -21.45 -6.61
N ARG A 223 -23.73 -20.82 -6.35
CA ARG A 223 -22.58 -20.76 -7.28
C ARG A 223 -21.90 -22.12 -7.53
N ASP A 224 -22.27 -23.16 -6.76
CA ASP A 224 -21.85 -24.54 -7.00
C ASP A 224 -22.66 -25.19 -8.14
N GLN A 225 -23.85 -24.66 -8.43
CA GLN A 225 -24.70 -25.14 -9.52
C GLN A 225 -24.20 -24.56 -10.86
N GLN A 226 -23.42 -25.38 -11.57
CA GLN A 226 -22.81 -24.98 -12.84
C GLN A 226 -23.15 -25.98 -13.95
N ARG A 227 -23.51 -25.45 -15.13
CA ARG A 227 -23.56 -26.25 -16.36
C ARG A 227 -22.50 -25.75 -17.34
N ARG A 228 -21.73 -26.68 -17.91
CA ARG A 228 -20.63 -26.41 -18.84
C ARG A 228 -20.98 -26.93 -20.21
N LEU A 229 -20.74 -26.12 -21.24
CA LEU A 229 -20.84 -26.50 -22.65
C LEU A 229 -19.46 -26.39 -23.30
N ALA A 230 -18.89 -27.54 -23.67
CA ALA A 230 -17.63 -27.57 -24.39
C ALA A 230 -17.78 -26.97 -25.79
N LEU A 231 -16.91 -26.04 -26.14
CA LEU A 231 -16.86 -25.35 -27.42
C LEU A 231 -15.54 -25.65 -28.15
N PRO A 232 -15.54 -25.70 -29.49
CA PRO A 232 -14.31 -25.96 -30.24
C PRO A 232 -13.44 -24.70 -30.31
N GLY A 233 -12.42 -24.63 -29.45
CA GLY A 233 -11.40 -23.57 -29.48
C GLY A 233 -11.36 -22.75 -28.18
N TRP A 234 -10.93 -21.50 -28.29
CA TRP A 234 -10.83 -20.55 -27.18
C TRP A 234 -12.06 -19.64 -27.17
N PRO A 235 -13.08 -19.89 -26.32
CA PRO A 235 -14.28 -19.08 -26.29
C PRO A 235 -14.00 -17.70 -25.69
N ARG A 236 -14.41 -16.63 -26.38
CA ARG A 236 -14.43 -15.25 -25.90
C ARG A 236 -15.27 -14.39 -26.85
N GLY A 237 -15.83 -13.32 -26.33
CA GLY A 237 -16.94 -12.58 -26.93
C GLY A 237 -18.23 -13.35 -26.71
N LEU A 238 -19.18 -12.73 -26.02
CA LEU A 238 -20.46 -13.34 -25.66
C LEU A 238 -21.58 -12.32 -25.83
N VAL A 239 -22.63 -12.69 -26.56
CA VAL A 239 -23.87 -11.91 -26.68
C VAL A 239 -25.05 -12.85 -26.50
N ALA A 240 -26.01 -12.47 -25.65
CA ALA A 240 -27.30 -13.14 -25.54
C ALA A 240 -28.36 -12.39 -26.37
N ALA A 241 -29.10 -13.09 -27.21
CA ALA A 241 -30.28 -12.53 -27.89
C ALA A 241 -31.40 -13.56 -28.00
N GLY A 242 -32.53 -13.27 -27.34
CA GLY A 242 -33.66 -14.19 -27.26
C GLY A 242 -33.24 -15.54 -26.67
N ASN A 243 -33.55 -16.63 -27.40
CA ASN A 243 -33.22 -18.00 -26.98
C ASN A 243 -31.82 -18.46 -27.41
N HIS A 244 -31.00 -17.58 -27.99
CA HIS A 244 -29.68 -17.93 -28.49
C HIS A 244 -28.57 -17.16 -27.77
N LEU A 245 -27.43 -17.82 -27.61
CA LEU A 245 -26.17 -17.20 -27.21
C LEU A 245 -25.20 -17.28 -28.39
N PHE A 246 -24.48 -16.20 -28.63
CA PHE A 246 -23.43 -16.12 -29.65
C PHE A 246 -22.09 -16.04 -28.94
N VAL A 247 -21.21 -16.99 -29.24
CA VAL A 247 -19.90 -17.09 -28.58
C VAL A 247 -18.81 -17.05 -29.63
N GLY A 248 -17.89 -16.10 -29.53
CA GLY A 248 -16.73 -16.07 -30.40
C GLY A 248 -15.76 -17.21 -30.05
N LEU A 249 -15.18 -17.83 -31.06
CA LEU A 249 -14.25 -18.94 -30.95
C LEU A 249 -12.96 -18.56 -31.67
N SER A 250 -11.85 -18.50 -30.92
CA SER A 250 -10.53 -18.28 -31.51
C SER A 250 -9.74 -19.60 -31.57
N PRO A 251 -8.96 -19.84 -32.64
CA PRO A 251 -8.08 -21.01 -32.72
C PRO A 251 -7.02 -20.99 -31.60
N HIS A 252 -6.59 -22.15 -31.13
CA HIS A 252 -5.50 -22.22 -30.15
C HIS A 252 -4.18 -21.78 -30.79
N ARG A 253 -3.60 -20.68 -30.28
CA ARG A 253 -2.38 -20.03 -30.79
C ARG A 253 -1.18 -20.97 -31.00
N HIS A 254 -1.07 -22.05 -30.22
CA HIS A 254 0.06 -23.00 -30.27
C HIS A 254 -0.21 -24.32 -31.03
N ALA A 255 -1.48 -24.60 -31.38
CA ALA A 255 -1.88 -25.88 -31.99
C ALA A 255 -2.42 -25.73 -33.41
N ALA A 256 -2.87 -24.54 -33.80
CA ALA A 256 -3.51 -24.30 -35.08
C ALA A 256 -2.48 -24.05 -36.20
N THR A 257 -2.68 -24.68 -37.35
CA THR A 257 -1.99 -24.32 -38.61
C THR A 257 -2.37 -22.89 -39.04
N SER A 258 -1.60 -22.26 -39.93
CA SER A 258 -1.83 -20.88 -40.41
C SER A 258 -3.13 -20.67 -41.20
N VAL A 259 -3.99 -21.70 -41.31
CA VAL A 259 -5.21 -21.72 -42.15
C VAL A 259 -6.50 -21.64 -41.32
N GLU A 260 -6.47 -21.97 -40.03
CA GLU A 260 -7.67 -21.89 -39.17
C GLU A 260 -8.03 -20.43 -38.86
N THR A 261 -9.31 -20.10 -38.94
CA THR A 261 -9.85 -18.76 -38.70
C THR A 261 -10.79 -18.76 -37.50
N ALA A 262 -11.05 -17.58 -36.94
CA ALA A 262 -12.02 -17.41 -35.87
C ALA A 262 -13.43 -17.73 -36.34
N ALA A 263 -14.34 -18.00 -35.41
CA ALA A 263 -15.73 -18.28 -35.73
C ALA A 263 -16.67 -17.76 -34.64
N VAL A 264 -17.97 -17.78 -34.91
CA VAL A 264 -19.03 -17.52 -33.91
C VAL A 264 -19.89 -18.77 -33.79
N ALA A 265 -19.91 -19.38 -32.62
CA ALA A 265 -20.83 -20.46 -32.29
C ALA A 265 -22.19 -19.89 -31.87
N VAL A 266 -23.25 -20.50 -32.39
CA VAL A 266 -24.63 -20.27 -31.97
C VAL A 266 -25.02 -21.38 -31.00
N VAL A 267 -25.39 -21.01 -29.78
CA VAL A 267 -25.83 -21.92 -28.73
C VAL A 267 -27.30 -21.70 -28.45
N ASP A 268 -28.09 -22.78 -28.45
CA ASP A 268 -29.46 -22.77 -27.96
C ASP A 268 -29.44 -22.71 -26.43
N ARG A 269 -29.97 -21.62 -25.84
CA ARG A 269 -29.96 -21.38 -24.39
C ARG A 269 -30.85 -22.36 -23.62
N VAL A 270 -31.91 -22.88 -24.26
CA VAL A 270 -32.88 -23.79 -23.62
C VAL A 270 -32.35 -25.22 -23.60
N ASN A 271 -31.84 -25.69 -24.75
CA ASN A 271 -31.31 -27.04 -24.91
C ASN A 271 -29.83 -27.15 -24.51
N TRP A 272 -29.16 -26.02 -24.24
CA TRP A 272 -27.75 -25.92 -23.88
C TRP A 272 -26.84 -26.68 -24.85
N SER A 273 -26.98 -26.41 -26.15
CA SER A 273 -26.27 -27.13 -27.21
C SER A 273 -25.91 -26.24 -28.38
N VAL A 274 -24.82 -26.56 -29.08
CA VAL A 274 -24.37 -25.80 -30.25
C VAL A 274 -25.26 -26.13 -31.45
N VAL A 275 -25.91 -25.11 -32.00
CA VAL A 275 -26.79 -25.18 -33.18
C VAL A 275 -25.99 -25.13 -34.48
N GLY A 276 -24.96 -24.29 -34.52
CA GLY A 276 -24.11 -24.12 -35.69
C GLY A 276 -22.99 -23.12 -35.44
N VAL A 277 -22.11 -22.97 -36.44
CA VAL A 277 -20.94 -22.09 -36.37
C VAL A 277 -20.84 -21.27 -37.66
N VAL A 278 -20.59 -19.96 -37.53
CA VAL A 278 -20.31 -19.04 -38.64
C VAL A 278 -18.82 -18.71 -38.64
N ASN A 279 -18.10 -19.04 -39.71
CA ASN A 279 -16.67 -18.75 -39.84
C ASN A 279 -16.43 -17.27 -40.15
N LEU A 280 -15.42 -16.67 -39.52
CA LEU A 280 -15.00 -15.29 -39.72
C LEU A 280 -13.69 -15.25 -40.52
N PRO A 281 -13.52 -14.34 -41.49
CA PRO A 281 -12.28 -14.21 -42.23
C PRO A 281 -11.20 -13.43 -41.45
N ALA A 282 -11.00 -13.77 -40.18
CA ALA A 282 -10.06 -13.15 -39.25
C ALA A 282 -9.40 -14.20 -38.34
N ARG A 283 -8.23 -13.90 -37.77
CA ARG A 283 -7.48 -14.88 -36.97
C ARG A 283 -8.10 -15.10 -35.59
N GLU A 284 -8.52 -14.01 -34.98
CA GLU A 284 -8.96 -13.99 -33.59
C GLU A 284 -10.17 -13.06 -33.44
N VAL A 285 -11.24 -13.54 -32.82
CA VAL A 285 -12.39 -12.74 -32.39
C VAL A 285 -12.25 -12.47 -30.89
N TYR A 286 -12.44 -11.23 -30.45
CA TYR A 286 -12.32 -10.87 -29.03
C TYR A 286 -13.67 -10.50 -28.41
N ALA A 287 -14.40 -9.55 -29.03
CA ALA A 287 -15.69 -9.08 -28.53
C ALA A 287 -16.78 -9.24 -29.59
N LEU A 288 -18.00 -9.45 -29.10
CA LEU A 288 -19.23 -9.46 -29.89
C LEU A 288 -20.16 -8.38 -29.36
N ALA A 289 -20.88 -7.70 -30.24
CA ALA A 289 -21.92 -6.75 -29.84
C ALA A 289 -23.13 -6.86 -30.76
N LEU A 290 -24.33 -6.76 -30.19
CA LEU A 290 -25.55 -6.64 -30.96
C LEU A 290 -25.80 -5.16 -31.25
N ALA A 291 -25.86 -4.77 -32.52
CA ALA A 291 -26.04 -3.37 -32.91
C ALA A 291 -27.18 -3.21 -33.94
N PRO A 292 -27.97 -2.13 -33.87
CA PRO A 292 -28.91 -1.76 -34.93
C PRO A 292 -28.18 -1.60 -36.27
N ALA A 293 -28.82 -2.00 -37.37
CA ALA A 293 -28.23 -1.91 -38.71
C ALA A 293 -27.79 -0.47 -39.07
N ALA A 294 -28.48 0.55 -38.56
CA ALA A 294 -28.10 1.95 -38.77
C ALA A 294 -26.73 2.31 -38.15
N LEU A 295 -26.38 1.76 -36.99
CA LEU A 295 -25.05 1.95 -36.39
C LEU A 295 -23.96 1.18 -37.15
N VAL A 296 -24.32 0.04 -37.75
CA VAL A 296 -23.42 -0.69 -38.65
C VAL A 296 -23.12 0.14 -39.90
N GLU A 297 -24.13 0.82 -40.46
CA GLU A 297 -23.92 1.78 -41.55
C GLU A 297 -22.98 2.92 -41.15
N GLY A 298 -23.16 3.47 -39.95
CA GLY A 298 -22.24 4.48 -39.41
C GLY A 298 -20.81 3.97 -39.27
N ALA A 299 -20.62 2.77 -38.73
CA ALA A 299 -19.31 2.13 -38.65
C ALA A 299 -18.68 1.97 -40.05
N ARG A 300 -19.47 1.57 -41.04
CA ARG A 300 -19.04 1.43 -42.44
C ARG A 300 -18.68 2.76 -43.09
N GLN A 301 -19.41 3.83 -42.79
CA GLN A 301 -19.08 5.17 -43.26
C GLN A 301 -17.77 5.68 -42.63
N GLY A 302 -17.50 5.34 -41.36
CA GLY A 302 -16.27 5.70 -40.68
C GLY A 302 -16.02 7.22 -40.71
N PHE A 303 -14.81 7.63 -41.12
CA PHE A 303 -14.49 9.05 -41.32
C PHE A 303 -15.08 9.66 -42.61
N GLY A 304 -15.81 8.87 -43.39
CA GLY A 304 -16.43 9.22 -44.67
C GLY A 304 -17.75 10.00 -44.58
N ALA A 305 -18.23 10.33 -43.37
CA ALA A 305 -19.46 11.11 -43.16
C ALA A 305 -19.44 12.49 -43.85
N ASN A 306 -18.24 13.05 -44.09
CA ASN A 306 -18.08 14.31 -44.81
C ASN A 306 -17.74 14.07 -46.29
N GLN A 307 -18.74 14.27 -47.16
CA GLN A 307 -18.60 14.11 -48.62
C GLN A 307 -17.50 14.98 -49.24
N THR A 308 -17.20 16.16 -48.67
CA THR A 308 -16.10 17.02 -49.12
C THR A 308 -14.75 16.35 -48.84
N ARG A 309 -14.61 15.71 -47.66
CA ARG A 309 -13.38 15.01 -47.26
C ARG A 309 -13.18 13.70 -48.01
N VAL A 310 -14.27 12.98 -48.29
CA VAL A 310 -14.28 11.83 -49.21
C VAL A 310 -13.90 12.25 -50.62
N HIS A 311 -14.28 13.44 -51.07
CA HIS A 311 -13.87 13.96 -52.38
C HIS A 311 -12.38 14.37 -52.40
N GLU A 312 -11.89 15.01 -51.33
CA GLU A 312 -10.47 15.43 -51.16
C GLU A 312 -9.52 14.22 -51.01
N GLN A 313 -9.88 13.20 -50.22
CA GLN A 313 -9.16 11.93 -50.13
C GLN A 313 -9.40 11.03 -51.36
N GLY A 314 -10.58 11.15 -51.97
CA GLY A 314 -10.95 10.43 -53.20
C GLY A 314 -10.16 10.86 -54.43
N GLN A 315 -9.60 12.08 -54.45
CA GLN A 315 -8.62 12.50 -55.47
C GLN A 315 -7.30 11.71 -55.38
N TRP A 316 -6.96 11.16 -54.20
CA TRP A 316 -5.84 10.21 -54.04
C TRP A 316 -6.24 8.77 -54.40
N GLN A 317 -7.51 8.37 -54.17
CA GLN A 317 -8.09 7.10 -54.64
C GLN A 317 -8.34 7.04 -56.16
N MET A 318 -8.08 8.13 -56.90
CA MET A 318 -8.15 8.14 -58.36
C MET A 318 -7.15 7.13 -58.98
N PHE A 319 -6.09 6.76 -58.26
CA PHE A 319 -5.19 5.67 -58.63
C PHE A 319 -5.83 4.26 -58.50
N ASP A 320 -6.74 4.02 -57.55
CA ASP A 320 -7.47 2.74 -57.40
C ASP A 320 -8.50 2.52 -58.52
N ARG A 321 -9.10 3.58 -59.04
CA ARG A 321 -10.10 3.51 -60.12
C ARG A 321 -9.52 3.18 -61.50
N LEU A 322 -8.20 3.22 -61.66
CA LEU A 322 -7.51 2.81 -62.90
C LEU A 322 -7.40 1.29 -63.05
N GLY A 323 -7.95 0.51 -62.11
CA GLY A 323 -8.07 -0.95 -62.23
C GLY A 323 -6.75 -1.71 -62.04
N VAL A 324 -5.70 -1.03 -61.58
CA VAL A 324 -4.49 -1.68 -61.08
C VAL A 324 -4.62 -1.79 -59.57
N ARG A 325 -5.09 -2.94 -59.07
CA ARG A 325 -4.87 -3.27 -57.66
C ARG A 325 -3.38 -3.55 -57.48
N PRO A 326 -2.63 -2.78 -56.67
CA PRO A 326 -1.27 -3.16 -56.36
C PRO A 326 -1.32 -4.51 -55.64
N ARG A 327 -0.56 -5.49 -56.14
CA ARG A 327 -0.46 -6.82 -55.51
C ARG A 327 0.11 -6.76 -54.08
N ARG A 328 0.68 -5.62 -53.68
CA ARG A 328 1.34 -5.35 -52.40
C ARG A 328 1.24 -3.85 -52.09
N LEU A 329 0.75 -3.50 -50.89
CA LEU A 329 0.43 -2.11 -50.52
C LEU A 329 1.42 -1.48 -49.53
N TRP A 330 2.40 -2.22 -49.01
CA TRP A 330 3.41 -1.70 -48.07
C TRP A 330 4.79 -2.34 -48.26
N ALA A 331 5.83 -1.64 -47.78
CA ALA A 331 7.18 -2.18 -47.63
C ALA A 331 7.12 -3.41 -46.72
N VAL A 332 7.53 -4.57 -47.25
CA VAL A 332 7.77 -5.77 -46.46
C VAL A 332 9.18 -5.68 -45.90
N GLY A 333 9.43 -6.29 -44.74
CA GLY A 333 10.78 -6.41 -44.22
C GLY A 333 11.57 -7.43 -45.03
N ASP A 334 12.30 -6.97 -46.05
CA ASP A 334 13.28 -7.79 -46.77
C ASP A 334 14.53 -8.02 -45.89
N PRO A 335 15.28 -9.12 -46.07
CA PRO A 335 16.55 -9.31 -45.39
C PRO A 335 17.51 -8.16 -45.72
N LEU A 336 18.02 -7.49 -44.69
CA LEU A 336 19.01 -6.43 -44.84
C LEU A 336 20.40 -7.05 -45.05
N ALA A 337 21.17 -6.46 -45.95
CA ALA A 337 22.59 -6.77 -46.07
C ALA A 337 23.38 -6.18 -44.88
N GLU A 338 24.57 -6.72 -44.58
CA GLU A 338 25.37 -6.26 -43.44
C GLU A 338 25.67 -4.74 -43.50
N ASP A 339 25.85 -4.18 -44.70
CA ASP A 339 26.09 -2.75 -44.95
C ASP A 339 24.83 -1.87 -44.89
N GLU A 340 23.65 -2.47 -44.70
CA GLU A 340 22.38 -1.78 -44.48
C GLU A 340 21.99 -1.70 -43.00
N CYS A 341 22.67 -2.48 -42.13
CA CYS A 341 22.38 -2.62 -40.70
C CYS A 341 23.05 -1.54 -39.85
N HIS A 342 22.85 -0.26 -40.18
CA HIS A 342 23.39 0.87 -39.43
C HIS A 342 22.29 1.77 -38.87
N ALA A 343 22.41 2.13 -37.59
CA ALA A 343 21.51 3.10 -36.94
C ALA A 343 22.26 3.96 -35.92
N SER A 344 21.67 5.08 -35.52
CA SER A 344 22.08 5.78 -34.30
C SER A 344 20.91 5.86 -33.33
N ILE A 345 21.17 5.55 -32.07
CA ILE A 345 20.16 5.52 -31.01
C ILE A 345 20.60 6.48 -29.91
N THR A 346 19.70 7.36 -29.50
CA THR A 346 19.95 8.35 -28.44
C THR A 346 18.76 8.41 -27.48
N LEU A 347 18.99 8.78 -26.22
CA LEU A 347 17.91 9.01 -25.27
C LEU A 347 17.12 10.28 -25.62
N ASP A 348 15.81 10.19 -25.55
CA ASP A 348 14.85 11.28 -25.75
C ASP A 348 14.19 11.66 -24.42
N GLY A 349 15.01 12.04 -23.45
CA GLY A 349 14.57 12.25 -22.09
C GLY A 349 15.73 12.45 -21.12
N PRO A 350 15.45 12.49 -19.80
CA PRO A 350 16.50 12.57 -18.79
C PRO A 350 17.40 11.32 -18.84
N VAL A 351 18.68 11.53 -18.53
CA VAL A 351 19.60 10.41 -18.28
C VAL A 351 19.10 9.64 -17.06
N VAL A 352 19.00 8.33 -17.19
CA VAL A 352 18.64 7.43 -16.10
C VAL A 352 19.94 6.89 -15.52
N ASP A 353 20.20 7.17 -14.24
CA ASP A 353 21.40 6.69 -13.55
C ASP A 353 21.10 5.43 -12.71
N ASP A 354 19.86 5.27 -12.25
CA ASP A 354 19.41 4.16 -11.40
C ASP A 354 18.22 3.40 -12.00
N ALA A 355 18.19 2.08 -11.84
CA ALA A 355 17.10 1.20 -12.30
C ALA A 355 16.69 0.19 -11.22
N GLU A 356 15.40 -0.09 -11.07
CA GLU A 356 14.88 -1.02 -10.05
C GLU A 356 15.20 -2.48 -10.42
N ALA A 357 15.84 -3.23 -9.52
CA ALA A 357 16.17 -4.64 -9.66
C ALA A 357 14.93 -5.49 -9.90
N GLY A 358 14.92 -6.28 -10.95
CA GLY A 358 13.72 -7.00 -11.39
C GLY A 358 12.59 -6.08 -11.85
N GLY A 359 12.81 -4.78 -12.01
CA GLY A 359 11.84 -3.82 -12.51
C GLY A 359 11.75 -3.82 -14.04
N LEU A 360 10.74 -3.12 -14.55
CA LEU A 360 10.64 -2.79 -15.97
C LEU A 360 11.11 -1.35 -16.18
N LEU A 361 12.28 -1.18 -16.79
CA LEU A 361 12.80 0.12 -17.16
C LEU A 361 12.23 0.52 -18.54
N THR A 362 11.61 1.69 -18.61
CA THR A 362 11.12 2.28 -19.87
C THR A 362 11.97 3.51 -20.20
N LEU A 363 12.51 3.55 -21.42
CA LEU A 363 13.36 4.62 -21.94
C LEU A 363 12.80 5.10 -23.27
N ASP A 364 12.51 6.38 -23.41
CA ASP A 364 12.20 6.94 -24.74
C ASP A 364 13.50 7.13 -25.51
N CYS A 365 13.61 6.50 -26.68
CA CYS A 365 14.79 6.59 -27.54
C CYS A 365 14.44 7.20 -28.89
N LEU A 366 15.31 8.07 -29.41
CA LEU A 366 15.32 8.46 -30.81
C LEU A 366 16.18 7.48 -31.59
N VAL A 367 15.56 6.80 -32.55
CA VAL A 367 16.21 5.89 -33.48
C VAL A 367 16.30 6.57 -34.84
N ARG A 368 17.51 6.73 -35.36
CA ARG A 368 17.78 7.23 -36.71
C ARG A 368 18.39 6.13 -37.57
N ASN A 369 17.84 5.91 -38.75
CA ASN A 369 18.43 5.02 -39.75
C ASN A 369 19.64 5.72 -40.40
N THR A 370 20.84 5.16 -40.24
CA THR A 370 22.08 5.65 -40.88
C THR A 370 22.59 4.69 -41.96
N GLY A 371 21.89 3.58 -42.18
CA GLY A 371 22.17 2.61 -43.23
C GLY A 371 21.50 2.96 -44.55
N ALA A 372 21.89 2.24 -45.61
CA ALA A 372 21.35 2.42 -46.95
C ALA A 372 19.99 1.73 -47.17
N GLY A 373 19.64 0.76 -46.31
CA GLY A 373 18.40 -0.02 -46.39
C GLY A 373 17.20 0.65 -45.71
N MET A 374 16.00 0.15 -45.98
CA MET A 374 14.76 0.63 -45.35
C MET A 374 14.41 -0.24 -44.13
N LEU A 375 14.55 0.31 -42.92
CA LEU A 375 14.27 -0.42 -41.68
C LEU A 375 12.77 -0.55 -41.48
N THR A 376 12.22 -1.75 -41.67
CA THR A 376 10.77 -1.96 -41.75
C THR A 376 10.28 -2.82 -40.58
N PRO A 377 9.31 -2.36 -39.76
CA PRO A 377 8.76 -3.15 -38.65
C PRO A 377 7.75 -4.23 -39.08
N ALA A 378 7.52 -4.38 -40.39
CA ALA A 378 6.57 -5.33 -40.95
C ALA A 378 7.23 -6.68 -41.32
N PRO A 379 6.48 -7.80 -41.30
CA PRO A 379 6.94 -9.10 -41.77
C PRO A 379 7.46 -9.09 -43.23
N PRO A 380 8.24 -10.11 -43.67
CA PRO A 380 8.65 -11.32 -42.94
C PRO A 380 9.80 -11.14 -41.94
N PHE A 381 10.68 -10.14 -42.11
CA PHE A 381 11.83 -9.90 -41.23
C PHE A 381 11.76 -8.49 -40.59
N PRO A 382 10.85 -8.28 -39.61
CA PRO A 382 10.64 -6.97 -39.02
C PRO A 382 11.87 -6.52 -38.23
N VAL A 383 12.25 -5.25 -38.40
CA VAL A 383 13.28 -4.59 -37.58
C VAL A 383 12.66 -4.15 -36.25
N ARG A 384 13.29 -4.53 -35.14
CA ARG A 384 12.88 -4.17 -33.78
C ARG A 384 14.05 -3.60 -32.99
N VAL A 385 13.73 -2.77 -32.01
CA VAL A 385 14.69 -2.38 -30.97
C VAL A 385 14.82 -3.52 -29.97
N VAL A 386 16.04 -3.98 -29.77
CA VAL A 386 16.43 -5.04 -28.83
C VAL A 386 17.40 -4.47 -27.81
N HIS A 387 17.58 -5.19 -26.70
CA HIS A 387 18.48 -4.75 -25.63
C HIS A 387 19.23 -5.92 -25.01
N ARG A 388 20.37 -5.62 -24.37
CA ARG A 388 21.20 -6.57 -23.62
C ARG A 388 21.75 -5.92 -22.36
N TRP A 389 21.84 -6.70 -21.28
CA TRP A 389 22.44 -6.27 -20.03
C TRP A 389 23.80 -6.90 -19.85
N ILE A 390 24.80 -6.10 -19.49
CA ILE A 390 26.17 -6.55 -19.25
C ILE A 390 26.53 -6.21 -17.81
N ALA A 391 26.89 -7.20 -17.01
CA ALA A 391 27.35 -7.00 -15.65
C ALA A 391 28.73 -6.33 -15.61
N ALA A 392 29.13 -5.81 -14.45
CA ALA A 392 30.42 -5.14 -14.26
C ALA A 392 31.64 -6.01 -14.62
N ASP A 393 31.52 -7.35 -14.58
CA ASP A 393 32.57 -8.29 -14.99
C ASP A 393 32.60 -8.59 -16.50
N GLY A 394 31.71 -7.94 -17.27
CA GLY A 394 31.60 -8.11 -18.72
C GLY A 394 30.72 -9.28 -19.15
N THR A 395 30.10 -10.01 -18.21
CA THR A 395 29.18 -11.10 -18.54
C THR A 395 27.81 -10.57 -18.97
N GLU A 396 27.26 -11.13 -20.05
CA GLU A 396 25.89 -10.82 -20.47
C GLU A 396 24.91 -11.49 -19.51
N VAL A 397 23.97 -10.71 -18.96
CA VAL A 397 22.96 -11.19 -18.02
C VAL A 397 21.67 -11.44 -18.78
N THR A 398 21.25 -12.71 -18.80
CA THR A 398 19.98 -13.11 -19.40
C THR A 398 18.82 -12.55 -18.58
N THR A 399 18.05 -11.65 -19.19
CA THR A 399 16.79 -11.12 -18.68
C THR A 399 15.67 -11.47 -19.66
N GLN A 400 14.41 -11.22 -19.29
CA GLN A 400 13.29 -11.46 -20.20
C GLN A 400 13.45 -10.59 -21.47
N PRO A 401 13.50 -11.18 -22.68
CA PRO A 401 13.70 -10.42 -23.90
C PRO A 401 12.43 -9.64 -24.24
N ILE A 402 12.51 -8.31 -24.17
CA ILE A 402 11.45 -7.39 -24.60
C ILE A 402 11.94 -6.67 -25.86
N ARG A 403 11.22 -6.84 -26.97
CA ARG A 403 11.53 -6.22 -28.26
C ARG A 403 10.52 -5.10 -28.50
N SER A 404 10.99 -3.90 -28.80
CA SER A 404 10.12 -2.75 -29.09
C SER A 404 10.02 -2.56 -30.61
N ALA A 405 8.81 -2.44 -31.14
CA ALA A 405 8.61 -2.25 -32.58
C ALA A 405 8.93 -0.80 -32.98
N LEU A 406 9.43 -0.60 -34.21
CA LEU A 406 9.45 0.74 -34.79
C LEU A 406 8.00 1.18 -35.08
N PRO A 407 7.60 2.42 -34.77
CA PRO A 407 6.24 2.90 -35.02
C PRO A 407 5.93 3.05 -36.53
N GLN A 408 6.96 3.12 -37.37
CA GLN A 408 6.84 3.23 -38.82
C GLN A 408 8.11 2.69 -39.49
N SER A 409 8.05 2.37 -40.79
CA SER A 409 9.26 2.09 -41.57
C SER A 409 10.14 3.34 -41.66
N LEU A 410 11.44 3.16 -41.44
CA LEU A 410 12.44 4.22 -41.49
C LEU A 410 13.27 4.12 -42.76
N PRO A 411 13.04 4.98 -43.77
CA PRO A 411 13.99 5.12 -44.87
C PRO A 411 15.34 5.68 -44.37
N PRO A 412 16.42 5.58 -45.17
CA PRO A 412 17.70 6.18 -44.83
C PRO A 412 17.56 7.62 -44.36
N GLU A 413 18.31 7.99 -43.32
CA GLU A 413 18.31 9.30 -42.64
C GLU A 413 17.06 9.65 -41.83
N ALA A 414 15.98 8.86 -41.89
CA ALA A 414 14.78 9.13 -41.10
C ALA A 414 14.97 8.84 -39.61
N VAL A 415 14.21 9.56 -38.78
CA VAL A 415 14.24 9.46 -37.31
C VAL A 415 12.85 9.16 -36.79
N THR A 416 12.74 8.34 -35.75
CA THR A 416 11.51 8.19 -34.99
C THR A 416 11.78 7.98 -33.50
N ARG A 417 10.76 8.25 -32.68
CA ARG A 417 10.78 7.99 -31.24
C ARG A 417 10.24 6.59 -30.98
N VAL A 418 10.95 5.81 -30.17
CA VAL A 418 10.57 4.46 -29.78
C VAL A 418 10.67 4.35 -28.25
N PRO A 419 9.57 3.99 -27.56
CA PRO A 419 9.64 3.63 -26.15
C PRO A 419 10.29 2.24 -26.03
N VAL A 420 11.52 2.20 -25.51
CA VAL A 420 12.28 0.98 -25.30
C VAL A 420 12.06 0.49 -23.88
N ARG A 421 11.55 -0.73 -23.75
CA ARG A 421 11.35 -1.38 -22.45
C ARG A 421 12.33 -2.52 -22.27
N THR A 422 12.88 -2.61 -21.07
CA THR A 422 13.80 -3.69 -20.70
C THR A 422 13.55 -4.17 -19.27
N ARG A 423 13.65 -5.48 -19.06
CA ARG A 423 13.64 -6.06 -17.72
C ARG A 423 15.02 -5.84 -17.10
N VAL A 424 15.05 -5.15 -15.97
CA VAL A 424 16.28 -4.89 -15.23
C VAL A 424 16.72 -6.19 -14.52
N PRO A 425 18.03 -6.50 -14.43
CA PRO A 425 18.55 -7.64 -13.69
C PRO A 425 17.99 -7.73 -12.26
N ASP A 426 17.72 -8.94 -11.77
CA ASP A 426 17.14 -9.16 -10.44
C ASP A 426 18.12 -8.87 -9.30
N MET A 427 19.42 -8.87 -9.59
CA MET A 427 20.48 -8.63 -8.61
C MET A 427 20.87 -7.15 -8.61
N PRO A 428 20.86 -6.46 -7.46
CA PRO A 428 21.41 -5.12 -7.34
C PRO A 428 22.89 -5.09 -7.69
N GLY A 429 23.33 -4.04 -8.38
CA GLY A 429 24.71 -3.92 -8.85
C GLY A 429 24.88 -2.88 -9.96
N LEU A 430 26.10 -2.76 -10.49
CA LEU A 430 26.39 -1.89 -11.63
C LEU A 430 26.30 -2.69 -12.93
N TYR A 431 25.57 -2.15 -13.90
CA TYR A 431 25.34 -2.79 -15.18
C TYR A 431 25.46 -1.81 -16.34
N LYS A 432 25.72 -2.34 -17.53
CA LYS A 432 25.57 -1.63 -18.80
C LYS A 432 24.36 -2.15 -19.55
N LEU A 433 23.49 -1.24 -19.95
CA LEU A 433 22.37 -1.53 -20.84
C LEU A 433 22.75 -1.13 -22.26
N HIS A 434 22.83 -2.11 -23.14
CA HIS A 434 23.00 -1.93 -24.58
C HIS A 434 21.63 -1.96 -25.25
N ILE A 435 21.30 -0.94 -26.03
CA ILE A 435 20.08 -0.85 -26.84
C ILE A 435 20.49 -0.72 -28.29
N THR A 436 19.98 -1.61 -29.16
CA THR A 436 20.32 -1.66 -30.59
C THR A 436 19.12 -2.13 -31.42
N LEU A 437 19.28 -2.27 -32.74
CA LEU A 437 18.29 -2.84 -33.64
C LEU A 437 18.64 -4.28 -34.03
N ALA A 438 17.64 -5.08 -34.35
CA ALA A 438 17.82 -6.38 -34.98
C ALA A 438 16.62 -6.71 -35.88
N GLN A 439 16.85 -7.40 -36.99
CA GLN A 439 15.77 -8.13 -37.66
C GLN A 439 15.44 -9.39 -36.85
N ASP A 440 14.18 -9.82 -36.88
CA ASP A 440 13.82 -11.13 -36.35
C ASP A 440 14.70 -12.22 -36.99
N ASP A 441 15.28 -13.07 -36.13
CA ASP A 441 16.25 -14.12 -36.48
C ASP A 441 17.56 -13.62 -37.13
N GLY A 442 17.80 -12.31 -37.13
CA GLY A 442 19.03 -11.67 -37.59
C GLY A 442 20.01 -11.32 -36.45
N VAL A 443 21.20 -10.85 -36.84
CA VAL A 443 22.24 -10.39 -35.91
C VAL A 443 21.92 -8.96 -35.42
N PRO A 444 22.10 -8.64 -34.12
CA PRO A 444 21.99 -7.27 -33.63
C PRO A 444 22.98 -6.34 -34.34
N PHE A 445 22.53 -5.13 -34.67
CA PHE A 445 23.30 -4.19 -35.48
C PHE A 445 24.61 -3.80 -34.79
N ASP A 446 24.62 -3.70 -33.46
CA ASP A 446 25.81 -3.38 -32.67
C ASP A 446 26.93 -4.44 -32.72
N GLN A 447 26.65 -5.65 -33.20
CA GLN A 447 27.66 -6.67 -33.45
C GLN A 447 28.31 -6.54 -34.83
N LEU A 448 27.62 -5.89 -35.77
CA LEU A 448 28.14 -5.57 -37.11
C LEU A 448 28.84 -4.21 -37.11
N ASP A 449 28.27 -3.24 -36.42
CA ASP A 449 28.76 -1.88 -36.26
C ASP A 449 28.56 -1.41 -34.80
N PRO A 450 29.63 -1.32 -33.98
CA PRO A 450 29.55 -0.92 -32.58
C PRO A 450 28.90 0.44 -32.32
N ASP A 451 28.90 1.35 -33.31
CA ASP A 451 28.27 2.67 -33.20
C ASP A 451 26.73 2.61 -33.33
N SER A 452 26.19 1.44 -33.71
CA SER A 452 24.75 1.17 -33.82
C SER A 452 24.08 0.75 -32.51
N ALA A 453 24.63 1.16 -31.37
CA ALA A 453 24.05 0.97 -30.05
C ALA A 453 24.06 2.25 -29.21
N LEU A 454 23.04 2.39 -28.36
CA LEU A 454 23.06 3.23 -27.18
C LEU A 454 23.54 2.38 -26.00
N VAL A 455 24.58 2.84 -25.30
CA VAL A 455 25.10 2.19 -24.08
C VAL A 455 24.87 3.11 -22.89
N LEU A 456 24.18 2.60 -21.87
CA LEU A 456 23.90 3.32 -20.63
C LEU A 456 24.54 2.59 -19.44
N ASP A 457 25.28 3.31 -18.61
CA ASP A 457 25.76 2.82 -17.32
C ASP A 457 24.65 3.06 -16.27
N LEU A 458 24.20 1.99 -15.61
CA LEU A 458 23.06 2.02 -14.69
C LEU A 458 23.43 1.36 -13.35
N SER A 459 23.04 1.99 -12.24
CA SER A 459 22.99 1.35 -10.93
C SER A 459 21.66 0.64 -10.77
N VAL A 460 21.70 -0.68 -10.76
CA VAL A 460 20.53 -1.49 -10.42
C VAL A 460 20.37 -1.49 -8.91
N VAL A 461 19.37 -0.76 -8.43
CA VAL A 461 19.02 -0.60 -7.02
C VAL A 461 17.88 -1.53 -6.66
N SER A 462 17.75 -1.96 -5.41
CA SER A 462 16.60 -2.76 -5.03
C SER A 462 15.32 -1.96 -5.28
N GLY A 463 14.40 -2.50 -6.07
CA GLY A 463 13.10 -1.88 -6.31
C GLY A 463 12.39 -1.45 -5.04
N HIS A 464 11.79 -0.26 -5.09
CA HIS A 464 11.02 0.24 -3.96
C HIS A 464 9.53 0.27 -4.32
N PRO A 465 8.79 -0.78 -3.97
CA PRO A 465 7.63 -0.58 -3.12
C PRO A 465 8.05 0.30 -1.93
N ASP A 466 7.19 1.23 -1.55
CA ASP A 466 7.34 1.96 -0.29
C ASP A 466 7.11 0.99 0.87
N TYR A 467 8.07 0.10 1.11
CA TYR A 467 8.01 -0.88 2.18
C TYR A 467 7.94 -0.22 3.56
N GLU A 468 8.32 1.06 3.66
CA GLU A 468 8.17 1.88 4.86
C GLU A 468 6.71 2.27 5.12
N ALA A 469 5.82 2.17 4.13
CA ALA A 469 4.38 2.44 4.31
C ALA A 469 3.76 1.55 5.40
N LEU A 470 4.33 0.36 5.64
CA LEU A 470 3.88 -0.57 6.68
C LEU A 470 4.66 -0.46 8.00
N SER A 471 5.66 0.42 8.11
CA SER A 471 6.42 0.64 9.34
C SER A 471 5.53 1.13 10.50
N GLY A 472 4.47 1.88 10.20
CA GLY A 472 3.45 2.28 11.18
C GLY A 472 2.64 1.12 11.77
N PHE A 473 2.72 -0.07 11.17
CA PHE A 473 2.07 -1.31 11.64
C PHE A 473 3.07 -2.32 12.19
N GLY A 474 4.28 -1.86 12.55
CA GLY A 474 5.29 -2.68 13.20
C GLY A 474 5.97 -3.71 12.32
N LEU A 475 5.85 -3.56 10.99
CA LEU A 475 6.49 -4.43 9.99
C LEU A 475 7.74 -3.74 9.46
N TYR A 476 8.87 -4.44 9.51
CA TYR A 476 10.11 -3.92 8.96
C TYR A 476 10.14 -4.05 7.42
N PRO A 477 10.81 -3.12 6.71
CA PRO A 477 10.89 -3.17 5.25
C PRO A 477 11.41 -4.49 4.67
N ASN A 478 12.33 -5.17 5.36
CA ASN A 478 12.84 -6.49 4.95
C ASN A 478 11.81 -7.61 5.09
N GLU A 479 10.93 -7.55 6.09
CA GLU A 479 9.82 -8.50 6.28
C GLU A 479 8.77 -8.32 5.19
N VAL A 480 8.42 -7.07 4.88
CA VAL A 480 7.49 -6.74 3.79
C VAL A 480 8.05 -7.20 2.45
N ARG A 481 9.34 -6.93 2.19
CA ARG A 481 10.04 -7.40 0.99
C ARG A 481 10.04 -8.92 0.90
N ALA A 482 10.34 -9.62 2.00
CA ALA A 482 10.35 -11.08 2.04
C ALA A 482 8.95 -11.66 1.76
N ALA A 483 7.90 -11.06 2.32
CA ALA A 483 6.52 -11.45 2.04
C ALA A 483 6.20 -11.30 0.54
N CYS A 484 6.50 -10.14 -0.07
CA CYS A 484 6.29 -9.90 -1.50
C CYS A 484 7.10 -10.84 -2.41
N ASN A 485 8.31 -11.23 -1.97
CA ASN A 485 9.20 -12.10 -2.74
C ASN A 485 8.90 -13.60 -2.61
N SER A 486 8.07 -14.01 -1.64
CA SER A 486 7.73 -15.42 -1.39
C SER A 486 6.98 -16.11 -2.56
N GLY A 487 6.61 -15.36 -3.61
CA GLY A 487 6.14 -15.90 -4.90
C GLY A 487 4.69 -16.35 -4.92
N GLY A 488 3.87 -15.89 -3.96
CA GLY A 488 2.45 -16.24 -3.86
C GLY A 488 1.49 -15.25 -4.54
N THR A 489 0.21 -15.42 -4.20
CA THR A 489 -0.88 -14.51 -4.54
C THR A 489 -0.86 -13.25 -3.67
N VAL A 490 -1.66 -12.24 -4.03
CA VAL A 490 -1.90 -11.08 -3.16
C VAL A 490 -2.40 -11.52 -1.78
N SER A 491 -3.33 -12.48 -1.71
CA SER A 491 -3.83 -13.00 -0.43
C SER A 491 -2.73 -13.65 0.41
N ASP A 492 -1.81 -14.38 -0.21
CA ASP A 492 -0.68 -15.01 0.51
C ASP A 492 0.25 -13.97 1.13
N VAL A 493 0.52 -12.88 0.42
CA VAL A 493 1.33 -11.77 0.96
C VAL A 493 0.63 -11.13 2.15
N VAL A 494 -0.65 -10.79 2.03
CA VAL A 494 -1.42 -10.20 3.14
C VAL A 494 -1.42 -11.11 4.37
N ARG A 495 -1.66 -12.41 4.18
CA ARG A 495 -1.60 -13.40 5.27
C ARG A 495 -0.22 -13.46 5.90
N THR A 496 0.83 -13.42 5.09
CA THR A 496 2.22 -13.41 5.58
C THR A 496 2.54 -12.15 6.39
N LEU A 497 2.08 -10.98 5.96
CA LEU A 497 2.25 -9.72 6.71
C LEU A 497 1.53 -9.75 8.07
N LEU A 498 0.40 -10.44 8.16
CA LEU A 498 -0.40 -10.59 9.39
C LEU A 498 -0.01 -11.80 10.25
N SER A 499 1.01 -12.57 9.84
CA SER A 499 1.43 -13.79 10.52
C SER A 499 2.89 -13.71 10.96
N ARG A 500 3.22 -14.43 12.04
CA ARG A 500 4.59 -14.70 12.47
C ARG A 500 5.19 -15.82 11.62
N PRO A 501 6.53 -15.96 11.59
CA PRO A 501 7.19 -17.11 10.96
C PRO A 501 6.76 -18.48 11.51
N SER A 502 6.22 -18.53 12.73
CA SER A 502 5.64 -19.74 13.36
C SER A 502 4.28 -20.16 12.76
N GLY A 503 3.65 -19.30 11.97
CA GLY A 503 2.30 -19.50 11.41
C GLY A 503 1.17 -19.00 12.32
N THR A 504 1.46 -18.44 13.50
CA THR A 504 0.46 -17.77 14.35
C THR A 504 0.28 -16.31 13.92
N TYR A 505 -0.81 -15.67 14.33
CA TYR A 505 -1.05 -14.26 14.02
C TYR A 505 -0.02 -13.33 14.66
N ASN A 506 0.40 -12.31 13.91
CA ASN A 506 1.25 -11.23 14.41
C ASN A 506 0.41 -10.28 15.28
N GLY A 507 0.42 -10.54 16.60
CA GLY A 507 -0.38 -9.80 17.55
C GLY A 507 -0.06 -8.30 17.62
N LEU A 508 1.21 -7.92 17.47
CA LEU A 508 1.62 -6.52 17.48
C LEU A 508 1.04 -5.75 16.29
N THR A 509 1.22 -6.30 15.09
CA THR A 509 0.71 -5.71 13.84
C THR A 509 -0.82 -5.60 13.89
N LEU A 510 -1.51 -6.66 14.29
CA LEU A 510 -2.98 -6.63 14.42
C LEU A 510 -3.47 -5.65 15.50
N GLY A 511 -2.71 -5.48 16.58
CA GLY A 511 -2.97 -4.46 17.60
C GLY A 511 -2.84 -3.03 17.06
N LEU A 512 -1.87 -2.78 16.18
CA LEU A 512 -1.69 -1.48 15.50
C LEU A 512 -2.74 -1.27 14.40
N VAL A 513 -3.16 -2.32 13.69
CA VAL A 513 -4.29 -2.26 12.75
C VAL A 513 -5.58 -1.89 13.48
N GLN A 514 -5.83 -2.47 14.65
CA GLN A 514 -6.98 -2.14 15.50
C GLN A 514 -6.95 -0.67 15.93
N GLU A 515 -5.77 -0.10 16.20
CA GLU A 515 -5.60 1.27 16.68
C GLU A 515 -5.67 2.33 15.57
N HIS A 516 -4.99 2.09 14.44
CA HIS A 516 -4.93 3.03 13.31
C HIS A 516 -6.12 2.87 12.34
N GLY A 517 -6.82 1.74 12.42
CA GLY A 517 -7.99 1.41 11.61
C GLY A 517 -7.62 0.64 10.34
N THR A 518 -8.49 -0.30 9.96
CA THR A 518 -8.27 -1.20 8.81
C THR A 518 -8.08 -0.44 7.50
N GLY A 519 -8.79 0.68 7.28
CA GLY A 519 -8.62 1.48 6.06
C GLY A 519 -7.22 2.07 5.88
N ALA A 520 -6.54 2.42 6.98
CA ALA A 520 -5.15 2.87 6.93
C ALA A 520 -4.20 1.72 6.54
N PHE A 521 -4.46 0.52 7.05
CA PHE A 521 -3.70 -0.68 6.70
C PHE A 521 -3.93 -1.09 5.24
N VAL A 522 -5.18 -1.07 4.76
CA VAL A 522 -5.55 -1.28 3.35
C VAL A 522 -4.79 -0.32 2.43
N SER A 523 -4.74 0.97 2.78
CA SER A 523 -4.02 1.98 1.99
C SER A 523 -2.51 1.72 1.95
N ALA A 524 -1.92 1.31 3.07
CA ALA A 524 -0.50 0.97 3.14
C ALA A 524 -0.16 -0.31 2.35
N VAL A 525 -0.99 -1.35 2.44
CA VAL A 525 -0.85 -2.58 1.65
C VAL A 525 -0.99 -2.27 0.15
N ALA A 526 -1.98 -1.46 -0.24
CA ALA A 526 -2.20 -1.05 -1.62
C ALA A 526 -0.97 -0.31 -2.19
N ALA A 527 -0.35 0.58 -1.40
CA ALA A 527 0.89 1.27 -1.78
C ALA A 527 2.07 0.31 -1.99
N VAL A 528 2.26 -0.66 -1.08
CA VAL A 528 3.29 -1.70 -1.19
C VAL A 528 3.06 -2.58 -2.43
N LEU A 529 1.81 -2.92 -2.73
CA LEU A 529 1.47 -3.82 -3.83
C LEU A 529 1.17 -3.11 -5.15
N ARG A 530 1.35 -1.78 -5.23
CA ARG A 530 1.09 -0.97 -6.43
C ARG A 530 -0.34 -1.16 -6.97
N GLY A 531 -1.32 -1.27 -6.07
CA GLY A 531 -2.74 -1.47 -6.39
C GLY A 531 -3.63 -0.34 -5.86
N SER A 532 -4.89 -0.32 -6.29
CA SER A 532 -5.92 0.50 -5.68
C SER A 532 -6.31 -0.06 -4.31
N ALA A 533 -6.72 0.81 -3.37
CA ALA A 533 -7.20 0.40 -2.06
C ALA A 533 -8.38 -0.58 -2.17
N SER A 534 -9.36 -0.29 -3.03
CA SER A 534 -10.49 -1.19 -3.27
C SER A 534 -10.06 -2.55 -3.81
N ALA A 535 -8.97 -2.63 -4.57
CA ALA A 535 -8.49 -3.90 -5.14
C ALA A 535 -7.91 -4.87 -4.10
N VAL A 536 -7.46 -4.39 -2.93
CA VAL A 536 -6.91 -5.22 -1.85
C VAL A 536 -7.81 -5.28 -0.62
N GLU A 537 -8.81 -4.40 -0.50
CA GLU A 537 -9.63 -4.22 0.69
C GLU A 537 -10.28 -5.53 1.14
N HIS A 538 -10.97 -6.23 0.24
CA HIS A 538 -11.59 -7.52 0.54
C HIS A 538 -10.57 -8.55 1.05
N MET A 539 -9.40 -8.67 0.41
CA MET A 539 -8.37 -9.63 0.80
C MET A 539 -7.78 -9.32 2.18
N VAL A 540 -7.60 -8.04 2.48
CA VAL A 540 -7.16 -7.56 3.80
C VAL A 540 -8.20 -7.88 4.86
N LEU A 541 -9.47 -7.54 4.62
CA LEU A 541 -10.57 -7.82 5.55
C LEU A 541 -10.73 -9.32 5.80
N ALA A 542 -10.64 -10.14 4.76
CA ALA A 542 -10.74 -11.60 4.87
C ALA A 542 -9.55 -12.24 5.61
N ALA A 543 -8.40 -11.57 5.63
CA ALA A 543 -7.20 -12.06 6.32
C ALA A 543 -7.11 -11.61 7.80
N ILE A 544 -7.86 -10.59 8.21
CA ILE A 544 -7.91 -10.15 9.60
C ILE A 544 -8.79 -11.14 10.40
N PRO A 545 -8.25 -11.81 11.42
CA PRO A 545 -9.02 -12.73 12.25
C PRO A 545 -9.93 -12.01 13.24
N ASP A 546 -10.76 -12.77 13.96
CA ASP A 546 -11.32 -12.28 15.21
C ASP A 546 -10.18 -11.96 16.18
N TYR A 547 -10.20 -10.76 16.77
CA TYR A 547 -9.15 -10.32 17.68
C TYR A 547 -9.07 -11.15 18.96
N ASP A 548 -10.11 -11.90 19.32
CA ASP A 548 -10.08 -12.84 20.44
C ASP A 548 -9.14 -14.04 20.19
N ASP A 549 -8.89 -14.41 18.93
CA ASP A 549 -7.96 -15.49 18.55
C ASP A 549 -6.50 -15.02 18.47
N VAL A 550 -6.26 -13.71 18.57
CA VAL A 550 -4.94 -13.10 18.40
C VAL A 550 -4.22 -13.03 19.74
N LYS A 551 -3.01 -13.59 19.81
CA LYS A 551 -2.16 -13.54 21.02
C LYS A 551 -0.94 -12.64 20.83
N LEU A 552 -0.74 -11.80 21.84
CA LEU A 552 0.45 -11.01 22.07
C LEU A 552 1.50 -11.81 22.85
N THR A 553 2.76 -11.51 22.57
CA THR A 553 3.83 -11.81 23.53
C THR A 553 3.82 -10.83 24.69
N GLY A 554 4.46 -11.18 25.81
CA GLY A 554 4.58 -10.26 26.94
C GLY A 554 5.29 -8.94 26.55
N ALA A 555 6.28 -9.02 25.66
CA ALA A 555 6.99 -7.84 25.16
C ALA A 555 6.11 -6.93 24.29
N GLU A 556 5.34 -7.52 23.36
CA GLU A 556 4.40 -6.79 22.51
C GLU A 556 3.29 -6.13 23.34
N ALA A 557 2.79 -6.82 24.36
CA ALA A 557 1.80 -6.29 25.30
C ALA A 557 2.29 -5.03 26.02
N VAL A 558 3.53 -5.05 26.53
CA VAL A 558 4.14 -3.89 27.18
C VAL A 558 4.38 -2.76 26.17
N ALA A 559 4.86 -3.06 24.97
CA ALA A 559 5.11 -2.06 23.93
C ALA A 559 3.80 -1.37 23.47
N LEU A 560 2.74 -2.13 23.22
CA LEU A 560 1.41 -1.60 22.88
C LEU A 560 0.82 -0.78 24.03
N ALA A 561 0.96 -1.24 25.28
CA ALA A 561 0.49 -0.48 26.43
C ALA A 561 1.23 0.86 26.58
N LEU A 562 2.54 0.89 26.37
CA LEU A 562 3.33 2.13 26.38
C LEU A 562 2.92 3.07 25.23
N HIS A 563 2.72 2.53 24.03
CA HIS A 563 2.22 3.28 22.88
C HIS A 563 0.85 3.93 23.19
N ARG A 564 -0.12 3.12 23.63
CA ARG A 564 -1.49 3.55 23.98
C ARG A 564 -1.53 4.53 25.15
N CYS A 565 -0.57 4.47 26.07
CA CYS A 565 -0.48 5.40 27.20
C CYS A 565 0.21 6.73 26.84
N GLY A 566 0.61 6.91 25.58
CA GLY A 566 1.24 8.14 25.11
C GLY A 566 2.70 8.28 25.52
N THR A 567 3.37 7.18 25.85
CA THR A 567 4.84 7.16 25.87
C THR A 567 5.34 7.51 24.47
N ARG A 568 6.34 8.39 24.40
CA ARG A 568 6.88 8.92 23.13
C ARG A 568 8.26 8.39 22.81
N VAL A 569 8.97 7.90 23.83
CA VAL A 569 10.33 7.40 23.71
C VAL A 569 10.61 6.41 24.83
N ALA A 570 11.24 5.30 24.48
CA ALA A 570 11.77 4.30 25.39
C ALA A 570 13.28 4.19 25.17
N PHE A 571 14.07 4.43 26.22
CA PHE A 571 15.52 4.34 26.16
C PHE A 571 15.97 2.96 26.64
N ALA A 572 16.79 2.27 25.85
CA ALA A 572 17.29 0.94 26.19
C ALA A 572 18.79 0.84 25.95
N TYR A 573 19.50 0.08 26.78
CA TYR A 573 20.84 -0.39 26.46
C TYR A 573 20.76 -1.91 26.30
N ALA A 574 20.51 -2.36 25.07
CA ALA A 574 20.07 -3.73 24.81
C ALA A 574 21.07 -4.79 25.31
N GLY A 575 20.64 -5.57 26.30
CA GLY A 575 21.20 -6.83 26.75
C GLY A 575 20.30 -8.01 26.37
N THR A 576 20.66 -9.22 26.80
CA THR A 576 20.08 -10.48 26.29
C THR A 576 18.65 -10.76 26.74
N SER A 577 18.23 -10.28 27.91
CA SER A 577 16.94 -10.66 28.52
C SER A 577 15.78 -9.77 28.09
N GLU A 578 16.08 -8.59 27.57
CA GLU A 578 15.15 -7.54 27.15
C GLU A 578 15.12 -7.32 25.63
N LEU A 579 15.77 -8.19 24.84
CA LEU A 579 15.79 -8.08 23.38
C LEU A 579 14.39 -8.07 22.78
N ALA A 580 13.50 -8.96 23.25
CA ALA A 580 12.11 -9.00 22.78
C ALA A 580 11.37 -7.68 23.06
N LEU A 581 11.61 -7.05 24.22
CA LEU A 581 11.06 -5.73 24.54
C LEU A 581 11.62 -4.64 23.62
N CYS A 582 12.93 -4.69 23.35
CA CYS A 582 13.56 -3.73 22.45
C CYS A 582 13.01 -3.85 21.03
N ASP A 583 12.87 -5.07 20.49
CA ASP A 583 12.28 -5.30 19.17
C ASP A 583 10.83 -4.78 19.10
N ALA A 584 9.99 -5.16 20.06
CA ALA A 584 8.61 -4.71 20.11
C ALA A 584 8.49 -3.16 20.19
N LEU A 585 9.36 -2.50 20.96
CA LEU A 585 9.42 -1.04 21.07
C LEU A 585 9.95 -0.35 19.82
N ALA A 586 10.88 -0.99 19.11
CA ALA A 586 11.37 -0.48 17.83
C ALA A 586 10.26 -0.51 16.77
N ARG A 587 9.49 -1.60 16.73
CA ARG A 587 8.34 -1.77 15.83
C ARG A 587 7.22 -0.76 16.05
N VAL A 588 6.97 -0.33 17.29
CA VAL A 588 6.01 0.77 17.59
C VAL A 588 6.64 2.17 17.51
N GLY A 589 7.89 2.29 17.04
CA GLY A 589 8.56 3.57 16.83
C GLY A 589 8.99 4.30 18.12
N LEU A 590 9.11 3.60 19.25
CA LEU A 590 9.44 4.20 20.55
C LEU A 590 10.91 4.04 20.93
N LEU A 591 11.64 3.05 20.40
CA LEU A 591 12.97 2.70 20.89
C LEU A 591 14.05 3.72 20.51
N VAL A 592 14.86 4.13 21.49
CA VAL A 592 16.12 4.86 21.31
C VAL A 592 17.23 4.13 22.06
N ASN A 593 18.34 3.86 21.37
CA ASN A 593 19.49 3.21 21.98
C ASN A 593 20.26 4.17 22.90
N GLY A 594 20.41 3.78 24.16
CA GLY A 594 21.22 4.44 25.17
C GLY A 594 22.68 3.99 25.13
N ARG A 595 23.46 4.43 26.13
CA ARG A 595 24.87 4.02 26.32
C ARG A 595 25.10 3.21 27.59
N GLY A 596 24.05 3.01 28.38
CA GLY A 596 24.03 2.26 29.64
C GLY A 596 22.67 2.40 30.33
N ASP A 597 22.32 1.44 31.19
CA ASP A 597 21.04 1.40 31.91
C ASP A 597 20.79 2.64 32.79
N ARG A 598 21.84 3.13 33.44
CA ARG A 598 21.79 4.34 34.27
C ARG A 598 21.44 5.56 33.41
N GLU A 599 22.11 5.72 32.28
CA GLU A 599 21.90 6.84 31.36
C GLU A 599 20.51 6.78 30.75
N SER A 600 20.06 5.59 30.32
CA SER A 600 18.72 5.36 29.79
C SER A 600 17.64 5.76 30.79
N LEU A 601 17.81 5.41 32.08
CA LEU A 601 16.86 5.80 33.12
C LEU A 601 16.83 7.32 33.35
N PHE A 602 17.97 8.00 33.35
CA PHE A 602 18.01 9.46 33.43
C PHE A 602 17.34 10.13 32.22
N GLN A 603 17.58 9.61 31.01
CA GLN A 603 16.96 10.11 29.79
C GLN A 603 15.44 9.95 29.83
N ALA A 604 14.95 8.79 30.27
CA ALA A 604 13.52 8.53 30.45
C ALA A 604 12.88 9.49 31.48
N GLY A 605 13.52 9.66 32.64
CA GLY A 605 13.06 10.61 33.66
C GLY A 605 13.05 12.05 33.16
N GLY A 606 14.04 12.44 32.36
CA GLY A 606 14.11 13.74 31.70
C GLY A 606 12.98 13.96 30.68
N ALA A 607 12.71 12.96 29.84
CA ALA A 607 11.60 12.97 28.88
C ALA A 607 10.23 13.06 29.59
N SER A 608 10.11 12.50 30.79
CA SER A 608 8.91 12.52 31.62
C SER A 608 8.79 13.71 32.58
N ARG A 609 9.72 14.68 32.54
CA ARG A 609 9.78 15.76 33.54
C ARG A 609 8.56 16.70 33.52
N LEU A 610 8.03 16.97 32.32
CA LEU A 610 6.90 17.89 32.15
C LEU A 610 5.56 17.16 32.15
N SER A 611 5.56 15.90 31.72
CA SER A 611 4.40 15.03 31.65
C SER A 611 4.84 13.63 32.06
N ALA A 612 4.37 13.15 33.21
CA ALA A 612 4.75 11.82 33.67
C ALA A 612 4.32 10.73 32.65
N GLY A 613 5.18 9.73 32.45
CA GLY A 613 4.94 8.61 31.53
C GLY A 613 5.23 8.87 30.05
N THR A 614 5.72 10.06 29.66
CA THR A 614 6.11 10.30 28.25
C THR A 614 7.43 9.66 27.86
N GLY A 615 8.28 9.32 28.82
CA GLY A 615 9.48 8.51 28.66
C GLY A 615 9.38 7.19 29.42
N ALA A 616 10.01 6.15 28.89
CA ALA A 616 10.23 4.87 29.55
C ALA A 616 11.71 4.44 29.44
N ALA A 617 12.14 3.56 30.36
CA ALA A 617 13.47 2.95 30.30
C ALA A 617 13.35 1.44 30.28
N ILE A 618 14.09 0.78 29.39
CA ILE A 618 14.21 -0.68 29.34
C ILE A 618 15.59 -1.04 29.87
N LEU A 619 15.60 -1.76 30.98
CA LEU A 619 16.81 -2.03 31.75
C LEU A 619 17.14 -3.51 31.74
N HIS A 620 18.42 -3.83 31.63
CA HIS A 620 18.89 -5.19 31.85
C HIS A 620 18.75 -5.57 33.33
N GLY A 621 18.33 -6.80 33.59
CA GLY A 621 18.35 -7.38 34.93
C GLY A 621 19.74 -7.37 35.56
N ALA A 622 19.78 -7.45 36.89
CA ALA A 622 21.00 -7.51 37.69
C ALA A 622 21.98 -6.35 37.49
N ARG A 623 23.06 -6.52 36.69
CA ARG A 623 24.09 -5.48 36.51
C ARG A 623 23.54 -4.18 35.93
N GLY A 624 22.53 -4.26 35.07
CA GLY A 624 21.91 -3.06 34.49
C GLY A 624 21.13 -2.27 35.53
N LEU A 625 20.15 -2.92 36.16
CA LEU A 625 19.35 -2.32 37.23
C LEU A 625 20.19 -1.83 38.41
N THR A 626 21.17 -2.61 38.87
CA THR A 626 22.04 -2.21 40.00
C THR A 626 22.87 -0.96 39.67
N ASN A 627 23.37 -0.83 38.43
CA ASN A 627 24.03 0.39 37.95
C ASN A 627 23.06 1.59 37.88
N ALA A 628 21.78 1.33 37.61
CA ALA A 628 20.73 2.35 37.51
C ALA A 628 20.12 2.77 38.85
N LEU A 629 20.40 2.10 39.98
CA LEU A 629 19.82 2.42 41.30
C LEU A 629 20.04 3.88 41.72
N GLY A 630 21.22 4.43 41.43
CA GLY A 630 21.51 5.84 41.70
C GLY A 630 20.63 6.80 40.90
N ALA A 631 20.30 6.44 39.65
CA ALA A 631 19.34 7.19 38.83
C ALA A 631 17.92 7.02 39.36
N LEU A 632 17.51 5.78 39.69
CA LEU A 632 16.20 5.48 40.26
C LEU A 632 15.91 6.30 41.53
N ALA A 633 16.88 6.35 42.46
CA ALA A 633 16.80 7.14 43.68
C ALA A 633 16.70 8.65 43.41
N ASP A 634 17.44 9.17 42.43
CA ASP A 634 17.38 10.58 42.05
C ASP A 634 16.03 10.94 41.41
N LEU A 635 15.52 10.09 40.52
CA LEU A 635 14.22 10.28 39.88
C LEU A 635 13.09 10.28 40.92
N ARG A 636 13.09 9.35 41.89
CA ARG A 636 12.13 9.33 43.01
C ARG A 636 12.21 10.59 43.85
N ARG A 637 13.43 11.04 44.18
CA ARG A 637 13.65 12.26 44.96
C ARG A 637 13.14 13.52 44.23
N ASN A 638 13.25 13.55 42.90
CA ASN A 638 12.83 14.67 42.05
C ASN A 638 11.41 14.51 41.48
N GLU A 639 10.66 13.50 41.95
CA GLU A 639 9.28 13.22 41.52
C GLU A 639 9.12 13.11 39.99
N MET A 640 10.06 12.40 39.36
CA MET A 640 10.01 12.10 37.93
C MET A 640 9.26 10.79 37.70
N GLY A 641 8.03 10.90 37.19
CA GLY A 641 7.18 9.75 36.87
C GLY A 641 7.58 9.09 35.56
N THR A 642 8.30 7.97 35.62
CA THR A 642 8.70 7.19 34.44
C THR A 642 8.53 5.70 34.72
N LEU A 643 8.15 4.91 33.70
CA LEU A 643 8.16 3.46 33.83
C LEU A 643 9.56 2.93 33.48
N ALA A 644 10.10 2.08 34.33
CA ALA A 644 11.34 1.35 34.10
C ALA A 644 11.01 -0.15 34.01
N VAL A 645 10.99 -0.68 32.78
CA VAL A 645 10.74 -2.09 32.52
C VAL A 645 12.06 -2.83 32.62
N VAL A 646 12.13 -3.84 33.49
CA VAL A 646 13.36 -4.60 33.76
C VAL A 646 13.24 -5.97 33.11
N GLY A 647 14.11 -6.26 32.15
CA GLY A 647 14.22 -7.59 31.54
C GLY A 647 14.90 -8.56 32.50
N MET A 648 14.17 -9.54 32.99
CA MET A 648 14.67 -10.53 33.94
C MET A 648 15.09 -11.81 33.22
N PRO A 649 16.06 -12.59 33.75
CA PRO A 649 16.38 -13.92 33.20
C PRO A 649 15.15 -14.82 33.15
N SER A 650 15.13 -15.77 32.22
CA SER A 650 14.01 -16.72 32.10
C SER A 650 13.76 -17.46 33.41
N THR A 651 12.48 -17.64 33.78
CA THR A 651 12.11 -18.25 35.08
C THR A 651 12.66 -19.67 35.25
N GLY A 652 12.78 -20.44 34.15
CA GLY A 652 13.35 -21.79 34.18
C GLY A 652 14.87 -21.86 34.34
N SER A 653 15.62 -20.84 33.91
CA SER A 653 17.09 -20.81 33.98
C SER A 653 17.61 -20.04 35.19
N GLN A 654 16.83 -19.10 35.72
CA GLN A 654 17.15 -18.27 36.89
C GLN A 654 17.75 -19.06 38.08
N PRO A 655 17.26 -20.26 38.46
CA PRO A 655 17.83 -21.02 39.58
C PRO A 655 19.24 -21.58 39.33
N PHE A 656 19.64 -21.69 38.06
CA PHE A 656 20.90 -22.33 37.63
C PHE A 656 21.95 -21.35 37.16
N LEU A 657 21.57 -20.08 36.94
CA LEU A 657 22.52 -19.03 36.60
C LEU A 657 23.41 -18.76 37.82
N PRO A 658 24.74 -18.57 37.64
CA PRO A 658 25.56 -18.02 38.71
C PRO A 658 24.88 -16.74 39.20
N PRO A 659 24.88 -16.45 40.51
CA PRO A 659 24.07 -15.36 41.05
C PRO A 659 24.39 -14.12 40.22
N HIS A 660 23.40 -13.73 39.41
CA HIS A 660 23.44 -12.42 38.79
C HIS A 660 23.50 -11.34 39.86
N GLY A 661 23.24 -11.71 41.13
CA GLY A 661 24.01 -11.25 42.28
C GLY A 661 23.13 -11.06 43.51
N GLU A 662 21.87 -10.76 43.30
CA GLU A 662 21.03 -10.13 44.31
C GLU A 662 19.78 -10.98 44.59
N PRO A 663 19.65 -11.56 45.80
CA PRO A 663 18.38 -12.15 46.23
C PRO A 663 17.31 -11.05 46.27
N ASP A 664 16.11 -11.37 45.77
CA ASP A 664 14.98 -10.43 45.73
C ASP A 664 15.34 -9.09 45.04
N LEU A 665 16.01 -9.18 43.88
CA LEU A 665 16.53 -8.02 43.15
C LEU A 665 15.49 -6.91 42.97
N ILE A 666 14.26 -7.27 42.55
CA ILE A 666 13.20 -6.30 42.29
C ILE A 666 12.66 -5.73 43.60
N GLY A 667 12.43 -6.54 44.63
CA GLY A 667 12.01 -6.07 45.95
C GLY A 667 13.02 -5.09 46.56
N VAL A 668 14.30 -5.46 46.58
CA VAL A 668 15.40 -4.63 47.11
C VAL A 668 15.58 -3.34 46.32
N SER A 669 15.52 -3.40 44.99
CA SER A 669 15.61 -2.21 44.14
C SER A 669 14.37 -1.32 44.24
N GLY A 670 13.22 -1.94 44.51
CA GLY A 670 11.91 -1.32 44.66
C GLY A 670 11.83 -0.29 45.78
N ASP A 671 12.67 -0.40 46.82
CA ASP A 671 12.78 0.62 47.88
C ASP A 671 13.21 2.00 47.35
N PHE A 672 13.90 2.03 46.21
CA PHE A 672 14.31 3.25 45.52
C PHE A 672 13.27 3.73 44.49
N ALA A 673 12.20 2.98 44.25
CA ALA A 673 11.11 3.28 43.32
C ALA A 673 9.82 3.73 44.04
N LYS A 674 8.87 4.30 43.30
CA LYS A 674 7.50 4.60 43.78
C LYS A 674 6.76 3.34 44.17
N SER A 675 6.73 2.41 43.25
CA SER A 675 6.16 1.08 43.36
C SER A 675 6.93 0.17 42.41
N TRP A 676 6.71 -1.12 42.57
CA TRP A 676 7.35 -2.12 41.75
C TRP A 676 6.43 -3.32 41.57
N PHE A 677 6.56 -3.98 40.43
CA PHE A 677 5.79 -5.16 40.08
C PHE A 677 6.73 -6.20 39.48
N GLU A 678 6.53 -7.46 39.82
CA GLU A 678 7.27 -8.59 39.27
C GLU A 678 6.28 -9.68 38.85
N LEU A 679 6.56 -10.29 37.70
CA LEU A 679 5.77 -11.37 37.12
C LEU A 679 6.48 -12.70 37.33
N GLY A 680 5.70 -13.74 37.65
CA GLY A 680 6.17 -15.12 37.70
C GLY A 680 6.10 -15.82 36.34
N ALA A 681 6.35 -17.13 36.33
CA ALA A 681 6.23 -17.96 35.15
C ALA A 681 4.77 -18.06 34.67
N VAL A 682 4.56 -18.06 33.34
CA VAL A 682 3.23 -18.32 32.76
C VAL A 682 2.80 -19.76 33.12
N PRO A 683 1.61 -19.96 33.72
CA PRO A 683 1.08 -21.29 34.01
C PRO A 683 0.90 -22.11 32.72
N LYS A 684 1.20 -23.41 32.79
CA LYS A 684 1.12 -24.30 31.61
C LYS A 684 -0.30 -24.75 31.26
N ASP A 685 -1.20 -24.81 32.24
CA ASP A 685 -2.54 -25.39 32.07
C ASP A 685 -3.60 -24.32 31.77
N ASP A 686 -3.84 -23.40 32.72
CA ASP A 686 -4.84 -22.33 32.59
C ASP A 686 -4.22 -20.96 32.95
N PRO A 687 -3.96 -20.08 31.97
CA PRO A 687 -3.35 -18.78 32.22
C PRO A 687 -4.35 -17.68 32.57
N ARG A 688 -5.64 -17.96 32.78
CA ARG A 688 -6.67 -16.90 33.00
C ARG A 688 -6.37 -15.97 34.17
N ASP A 689 -6.09 -16.53 35.34
CA ASP A 689 -5.75 -15.72 36.53
C ASP A 689 -4.44 -14.93 36.31
N TYR A 690 -3.49 -15.51 35.58
CA TYR A 690 -2.22 -14.86 35.23
C TYR A 690 -2.42 -13.68 34.27
N ILE A 691 -3.33 -13.82 33.30
CA ILE A 691 -3.71 -12.75 32.37
C ILE A 691 -4.34 -11.57 33.12
N GLU A 692 -5.26 -11.85 34.04
CA GLU A 692 -5.88 -10.82 34.89
C GLU A 692 -4.84 -10.14 35.80
N GLU A 693 -3.95 -10.93 36.41
CA GLU A 693 -2.86 -10.42 37.24
C GLU A 693 -1.91 -9.51 36.45
N PHE A 694 -1.49 -9.93 35.25
CA PHE A 694 -0.64 -9.13 34.36
C PHE A 694 -1.31 -7.81 34.00
N GLY A 695 -2.56 -7.87 33.52
CA GLY A 695 -3.30 -6.68 33.12
C GLY A 695 -3.47 -5.69 34.27
N SER A 696 -3.80 -6.19 35.45
CA SER A 696 -3.94 -5.40 36.68
C SER A 696 -2.62 -4.75 37.10
N LYS A 697 -1.52 -5.52 37.14
CA LYS A 697 -0.19 -5.00 37.49
C LYS A 697 0.32 -3.97 36.50
N LEU A 698 0.15 -4.21 35.19
CA LEU A 698 0.59 -3.30 34.15
C LEU A 698 -0.19 -1.98 34.19
N LEU A 699 -1.51 -2.06 34.34
CA LEU A 699 -2.38 -0.89 34.48
C LEU A 699 -2.02 -0.09 35.75
N GLN A 700 -1.83 -0.77 36.89
CA GLN A 700 -1.43 -0.11 38.13
C GLN A 700 -0.05 0.53 38.01
N ALA A 701 0.91 -0.09 37.32
CA ALA A 701 2.23 0.49 37.10
C ALA A 701 2.15 1.80 36.30
N ILE A 702 1.32 1.83 35.26
CA ILE A 702 1.10 3.04 34.43
C ILE A 702 0.39 4.13 35.24
N GLU A 703 -0.60 3.76 36.05
CA GLU A 703 -1.31 4.70 36.93
C GLU A 703 -0.37 5.26 38.01
N ASP A 704 0.46 4.43 38.62
CA ASP A 704 1.44 4.85 39.63
C ASP A 704 2.44 5.86 39.05
N VAL A 705 2.86 5.71 37.80
CA VAL A 705 3.70 6.71 37.12
C VAL A 705 2.99 8.07 37.02
N ARG A 706 1.70 8.05 36.68
CA ARG A 706 0.88 9.25 36.43
C ARG A 706 0.31 9.89 37.68
N GLN A 707 0.22 9.17 38.78
CA GLN A 707 -0.37 9.65 40.01
C GLN A 707 0.63 10.46 40.85
N ALA A 708 0.22 11.62 41.37
CA ALA A 708 1.05 12.39 42.29
C ALA A 708 1.08 11.77 43.71
N PRO A 709 2.21 11.86 44.47
CA PRO A 709 3.50 12.33 44.01
C PRO A 709 4.07 11.37 42.97
N HIS A 710 4.62 11.94 41.91
CA HIS A 710 5.15 11.16 40.80
C HIS A 710 6.48 10.52 41.21
N GLY A 711 6.85 9.44 40.53
CA GLY A 711 8.13 8.78 40.77
C GLY A 711 8.33 7.60 39.82
N PRO A 712 9.54 7.07 39.75
CA PRO A 712 9.83 5.97 38.85
C PRO A 712 9.16 4.69 39.38
N VAL A 713 8.61 3.89 38.47
CA VAL A 713 7.97 2.60 38.79
C VAL A 713 8.76 1.49 38.12
N LEU A 714 9.06 0.41 38.84
CA LEU A 714 9.70 -0.78 38.27
C LEU A 714 8.64 -1.78 37.79
N PHE A 715 8.82 -2.32 36.60
CA PHE A 715 7.99 -3.43 36.10
C PHE A 715 8.90 -4.52 35.54
N ALA A 716 9.05 -5.61 36.28
CA ALA A 716 9.97 -6.69 35.95
C ALA A 716 9.26 -7.77 35.14
N LEU A 717 9.84 -8.11 33.98
CA LEU A 717 9.31 -9.07 33.02
C LEU A 717 10.38 -10.13 32.72
N PRO A 718 10.16 -11.40 33.11
CA PRO A 718 11.05 -12.50 32.73
C PRO A 718 11.10 -12.72 31.22
N GLN A 719 12.27 -13.09 30.70
CA GLN A 719 12.52 -13.26 29.26
C GLN A 719 11.57 -14.28 28.61
N ASP A 720 11.33 -15.41 29.26
CA ASP A 720 10.41 -16.45 28.77
C ASP A 720 8.95 -15.98 28.75
N VAL A 721 8.56 -15.09 29.67
CA VAL A 721 7.23 -14.45 29.66
C VAL A 721 7.15 -13.39 28.54
N ALA A 722 8.24 -12.65 28.33
CA ALA A 722 8.36 -11.62 27.31
C ALA A 722 8.27 -12.20 25.88
N GLU A 723 8.85 -13.38 25.66
CA GLU A 723 8.94 -14.04 24.35
C GLU A 723 7.74 -14.96 24.04
N ALA A 724 7.08 -15.54 25.06
CA ALA A 724 5.99 -16.47 24.86
C ALA A 724 4.69 -15.79 24.40
N GLU A 725 3.91 -16.47 23.55
CA GLU A 725 2.59 -16.06 23.08
C GLU A 725 1.49 -16.57 24.02
N TRP A 726 0.94 -15.71 24.86
CA TRP A 726 -0.03 -16.15 25.89
C TRP A 726 -1.14 -15.16 26.20
N LEU A 727 -0.99 -13.88 25.86
CA LEU A 727 -1.97 -12.84 26.18
C LEU A 727 -2.90 -12.57 25.00
N PRO A 728 -4.21 -12.86 25.08
CA PRO A 728 -5.16 -12.42 24.04
C PRO A 728 -5.10 -10.90 23.85
N LEU A 729 -5.13 -10.41 22.60
CA LEU A 729 -5.05 -8.98 22.29
C LEU A 729 -6.19 -8.19 22.97
N THR A 730 -7.38 -8.77 23.03
CA THR A 730 -8.56 -8.19 23.69
C THR A 730 -8.45 -8.14 25.22
N ALA A 731 -7.53 -8.91 25.81
CA ALA A 731 -7.24 -8.88 27.24
C ALA A 731 -6.22 -7.80 27.64
N LEU A 732 -5.59 -7.11 26.68
CA LEU A 732 -4.69 -6.00 27.00
C LEU A 732 -5.51 -4.83 27.61
N PRO A 733 -5.18 -4.35 28.81
CA PRO A 733 -6.03 -3.41 29.52
C PRO A 733 -6.16 -2.07 28.78
N LEU A 734 -7.39 -1.55 28.74
CA LEU A 734 -7.65 -0.19 28.29
C LEU A 734 -7.01 0.79 29.28
N ILE A 735 -6.24 1.75 28.74
CA ILE A 735 -5.52 2.71 29.57
C ILE A 735 -6.38 3.96 29.71
N PRO A 736 -6.88 4.28 30.92
CA PRO A 736 -7.73 5.43 31.12
C PRO A 736 -6.96 6.73 30.86
N ILE A 737 -7.70 7.73 30.36
CA ILE A 737 -7.22 9.10 30.30
C ILE A 737 -7.14 9.62 31.73
N ALA A 738 -6.02 10.22 32.12
CA ALA A 738 -5.84 10.76 33.47
C ALA A 738 -6.87 11.86 33.75
N GLU A 739 -7.83 11.58 34.63
CA GLU A 739 -8.79 12.59 35.11
C GLU A 739 -8.13 13.52 36.13
N GLN A 740 -8.48 14.81 36.08
CA GLN A 740 -8.08 15.72 37.15
C GLN A 740 -8.83 15.36 38.43
N PRO A 741 -8.15 15.25 39.58
CA PRO A 741 -8.83 14.97 40.84
C PRO A 741 -9.87 16.05 41.13
N ALA A 742 -11.07 15.65 41.57
CA ALA A 742 -12.13 16.57 41.92
C ALA A 742 -11.71 17.51 43.07
N ASN A 743 -12.03 18.79 42.94
CA ASN A 743 -11.74 19.78 43.96
C ASN A 743 -12.61 19.55 45.21
N ASP A 744 -12.01 19.62 46.41
CA ASP A 744 -12.77 19.65 47.66
C ASP A 744 -13.36 21.05 47.89
N GLU A 745 -14.61 21.24 47.47
CA GLU A 745 -15.34 22.51 47.58
C GLU A 745 -15.43 23.04 49.02
N ARG A 746 -15.46 22.17 50.03
CA ARG A 746 -15.51 22.59 51.44
C ARG A 746 -14.15 23.12 51.87
N ALA A 747 -13.07 22.43 51.51
CA ALA A 747 -11.72 22.91 51.78
C ALA A 747 -11.42 24.22 51.04
N LEU A 748 -11.85 24.35 49.78
CA LEU A 748 -11.72 25.57 48.99
C LEU A 748 -12.50 26.74 49.61
N SER A 749 -13.76 26.51 49.98
CA SER A 749 -14.59 27.52 50.66
C SER A 749 -13.93 27.99 51.96
N ARG A 750 -13.43 27.04 52.76
CA ARG A 750 -12.73 27.35 54.00
C ARG A 750 -11.43 28.13 53.77
N ALA A 751 -10.65 27.77 52.75
CA ALA A 751 -9.45 28.49 52.38
C ALA A 751 -9.77 29.93 51.92
N ALA A 752 -10.84 30.11 51.15
CA ALA A 752 -11.31 31.42 50.71
C ALA A 752 -11.73 32.31 51.90
N GLU A 753 -12.45 31.78 52.89
CA GLU A 753 -12.80 32.50 54.13
C GLU A 753 -11.55 32.96 54.90
N LEU A 754 -10.57 32.05 55.07
CA LEU A 754 -9.32 32.35 55.77
C LEU A 754 -8.51 33.43 55.05
N LEU A 755 -8.49 33.40 53.72
CA LEU A 755 -7.83 34.41 52.90
C LEU A 755 -8.55 35.76 52.98
N ALA A 756 -9.88 35.78 52.94
CA ALA A 756 -10.68 37.01 53.04
C ALA A 756 -10.49 37.71 54.40
N ALA A 757 -10.27 36.95 55.47
CA ALA A 757 -10.00 37.48 56.81
C ALA A 757 -8.53 37.92 57.03
N ALA A 758 -7.61 37.57 56.12
CA ALA A 758 -6.19 37.80 56.29
C ALA A 758 -5.78 39.25 56.00
N ARG A 759 -5.06 39.89 56.93
CA ARG A 759 -4.54 41.26 56.72
C ARG A 759 -3.21 41.31 55.95
N ARG A 760 -2.45 40.21 55.96
CA ARG A 760 -1.15 40.08 55.29
C ARG A 760 -1.04 38.68 54.67
N PRO A 761 -1.81 38.38 53.61
CA PRO A 761 -1.70 37.10 52.93
C PRO A 761 -0.35 37.01 52.20
N ALA A 762 0.24 35.82 52.13
CA ALA A 762 1.39 35.56 51.27
C ALA A 762 1.23 34.19 50.61
N VAL A 763 1.70 34.06 49.37
CA VAL A 763 1.77 32.78 48.66
C VAL A 763 3.17 32.23 48.77
N LEU A 764 3.29 30.99 49.24
CA LEU A 764 4.52 30.23 49.21
C LEU A 764 4.39 29.15 48.14
N ILE A 765 5.14 29.27 47.05
CA ILE A 765 5.08 28.32 45.91
C ILE A 765 6.40 27.59 45.76
N ASP A 766 6.36 26.28 45.53
CA ASP A 766 7.58 25.51 45.21
C ASP A 766 7.86 25.44 43.70
N ASP A 767 9.06 24.98 43.36
CA ASP A 767 9.51 24.84 41.96
C ASP A 767 8.67 23.83 41.16
N TYR A 768 8.00 22.89 41.84
CA TYR A 768 7.20 21.82 41.24
C TYR A 768 5.82 22.33 40.81
N ALA A 769 5.15 23.10 41.65
CA ALA A 769 3.89 23.75 41.32
C ALA A 769 3.99 24.56 40.02
N LEU A 770 5.16 25.16 39.74
CA LEU A 770 5.43 25.95 38.54
C LEU A 770 5.52 25.15 37.24
N THR A 771 5.64 23.82 37.28
CA THR A 771 5.66 22.97 36.07
C THR A 771 4.26 22.69 35.53
N HIS A 772 3.21 22.91 36.32
CA HIS A 772 1.82 22.68 35.89
C HIS A 772 1.34 23.72 34.88
N ARG A 773 0.71 23.24 33.81
CA ARG A 773 0.14 24.10 32.76
C ARG A 773 -0.95 25.01 33.37
N GLY A 774 -0.85 26.31 33.10
CA GLY A 774 -1.82 27.31 33.58
C GLY A 774 -1.59 27.84 35.00
N VAL A 775 -0.67 27.24 35.77
CA VAL A 775 -0.41 27.66 37.17
C VAL A 775 0.06 29.11 37.26
N GLN A 776 0.86 29.59 36.32
CA GLN A 776 1.35 30.97 36.33
C GLN A 776 0.21 31.98 36.12
N ALA A 777 -0.71 31.67 35.20
CA ALA A 777 -1.89 32.50 34.96
C ALA A 777 -2.84 32.47 36.16
N ALA A 778 -3.09 31.29 36.72
CA ALA A 778 -3.91 31.13 37.92
C ALA A 778 -3.31 31.87 39.13
N LEU A 779 -2.00 31.76 39.33
CA LEU A 779 -1.26 32.46 40.39
C LEU A 779 -1.32 33.97 40.20
N ALA A 780 -1.15 34.47 38.97
CA ALA A 780 -1.26 35.89 38.67
C ALA A 780 -2.67 36.42 38.99
N ALA A 781 -3.72 35.71 38.57
CA ALA A 781 -5.10 36.06 38.87
C ALA A 781 -5.39 36.03 40.39
N PHE A 782 -4.87 35.02 41.08
CA PHE A 782 -5.00 34.88 42.53
C PHE A 782 -4.31 36.04 43.27
N CYS A 783 -3.08 36.39 42.89
CA CYS A 783 -2.33 37.48 43.50
C CYS A 783 -2.95 38.84 43.21
N ALA A 784 -3.46 39.06 42.00
CA ALA A 784 -4.17 40.30 41.64
C ALA A 784 -5.42 40.53 42.50
N ARG A 785 -6.14 39.46 42.87
CA ARG A 785 -7.34 39.53 43.71
C ARG A 785 -7.05 39.65 45.21
N THR A 786 -5.95 39.05 45.68
CA THR A 786 -5.65 38.95 47.13
C THR A 786 -4.60 39.95 47.60
N GLY A 787 -3.83 40.56 46.70
CA GLY A 787 -2.69 41.40 47.05
C GLY A 787 -1.53 40.63 47.68
N ALA A 788 -1.56 39.30 47.66
CA ALA A 788 -0.55 38.46 48.30
C ALA A 788 0.77 38.49 47.50
N PRO A 789 1.93 38.80 48.12
CA PRO A 789 3.23 38.57 47.51
C PRO A 789 3.47 37.06 47.32
N VAL A 790 4.15 36.72 46.23
CA VAL A 790 4.61 35.35 45.94
C VAL A 790 6.04 35.21 46.40
N LEU A 791 6.29 34.20 47.24
CA LEU A 791 7.60 33.76 47.66
C LEU A 791 7.86 32.38 47.05
N GLN A 792 8.84 32.30 46.15
CA GLN A 792 9.27 31.03 45.59
C GLN A 792 10.23 30.35 46.55
N VAL A 793 9.90 29.13 46.95
CA VAL A 793 10.78 28.28 47.75
C VAL A 793 11.79 27.65 46.82
N LYS A 794 12.98 28.25 46.72
CA LYS A 794 14.10 27.61 46.04
C LYS A 794 14.46 26.34 46.80
N TYR A 795 14.31 25.18 46.15
CA TYR A 795 14.72 23.91 46.73
C TYR A 795 16.26 23.87 46.86
N ARG A 796 16.79 24.33 48.00
CA ARG A 796 18.19 24.04 48.38
C ARG A 796 18.22 22.62 48.91
N ALA A 797 18.47 21.66 48.03
CA ALA A 797 18.95 20.35 48.45
C ALA A 797 20.13 20.58 49.42
N ARG A 798 20.01 20.12 50.66
CA ARG A 798 21.09 20.17 51.63
C ARG A 798 22.25 19.31 51.12
N CYS A 799 23.22 19.91 50.44
CA CYS A 799 24.61 19.46 50.51
C CYS A 799 25.29 20.28 51.60
N VAL A 800 25.71 19.59 52.66
CA VAL A 800 26.63 20.11 53.68
C VAL A 800 28.02 20.21 53.05
N ASN A 801 28.71 21.34 53.27
CA ASN A 801 30.09 21.69 52.85
C ASN A 801 30.29 21.93 51.33
N THR A 802 30.81 23.05 50.82
CA THR A 802 31.89 23.95 51.26
C THR A 802 31.73 25.38 50.66
N LYS A 803 32.35 26.38 51.32
CA LYS A 803 32.67 27.81 51.00
C LYS A 803 32.03 28.57 49.79
N PRO A 804 31.85 29.91 49.92
CA PRO A 804 31.24 30.74 48.89
C PRO A 804 32.26 31.10 47.80
N ALA A 805 31.94 30.81 46.53
CA ALA A 805 32.70 31.29 45.38
C ALA A 805 31.75 31.89 44.33
N SER A 806 31.97 33.19 44.09
CA SER A 806 31.88 33.93 42.83
C SER A 806 30.75 33.63 41.83
N VAL A 807 29.97 34.68 41.58
CA VAL A 807 29.10 34.91 40.43
C VAL A 807 29.95 35.21 39.18
N GLU A 808 29.74 34.48 38.07
CA GLU A 808 29.77 34.99 36.68
C GLU A 808 29.14 33.93 35.73
N LYS A 809 28.02 34.26 35.07
CA LYS A 809 27.85 34.73 33.67
C LYS A 809 27.85 33.63 32.61
N ASN A 810 26.65 33.39 32.08
CA ASN A 810 26.26 33.15 30.67
C ASN A 810 24.73 32.98 30.73
N GLY A 811 23.87 33.73 30.06
CA GLY A 811 23.95 34.44 28.79
C GLY A 811 22.62 34.16 28.10
N TYR A 812 21.53 34.78 28.57
CA TYR A 812 20.26 34.82 27.85
C TYR A 812 19.45 36.06 28.28
N ASP A 813 19.13 36.90 27.30
CA ASP A 813 18.44 38.17 27.46
C ASP A 813 16.97 37.93 27.85
N ARG A 814 16.56 38.46 29.00
CA ARG A 814 15.16 38.63 29.38
C ARG A 814 14.95 40.04 29.92
N ARG A 815 14.96 41.03 29.03
CA ARG A 815 14.30 42.31 29.27
C ARG A 815 12.79 42.14 29.23
N ALA A 816 12.19 41.87 30.40
CA ALA A 816 10.93 42.47 30.83
C ALA A 816 10.64 42.00 32.26
N VAL A 817 10.30 42.95 33.15
CA VAL A 817 9.94 42.75 34.56
C VAL A 817 11.12 42.61 35.53
N HIS A 818 11.95 43.65 35.62
CA HIS A 818 12.61 44.01 36.88
C HIS A 818 12.19 45.44 37.29
N ARG A 819 11.19 45.55 38.18
CA ARG A 819 11.11 46.70 39.09
C ARG A 819 11.90 46.34 40.35
N ARG A 820 12.82 47.22 40.72
CA ARG A 820 13.71 47.17 41.88
C ARG A 820 12.94 46.81 43.16
N PHE A 821 13.51 45.94 43.98
CA PHE A 821 13.30 45.94 45.42
C PHE A 821 14.65 46.02 46.11
N GLU A 822 14.83 47.10 46.85
CA GLU A 822 15.94 47.38 47.75
C GLU A 822 15.95 46.36 48.90
N ARG A 823 17.15 46.01 49.38
CA ARG A 823 17.34 45.27 50.63
C ARG A 823 16.87 46.16 51.79
N PRO A 824 16.14 45.66 52.80
CA PRO A 824 16.03 46.35 54.05
C PRO A 824 17.33 46.15 54.85
N THR A 825 18.21 47.14 54.82
CA THR A 825 19.14 47.40 55.92
C THR A 825 18.36 48.18 56.98
N ALA A 826 18.05 47.54 58.11
CA ALA A 826 17.57 48.24 59.30
C ALA A 826 18.76 48.38 60.26
N ASP A 827 19.12 49.64 60.51
CA ASP A 827 20.09 50.09 61.49
C ASP A 827 19.84 49.48 62.87
N LEU A 828 20.86 48.82 63.39
CA LEU A 828 21.08 48.66 64.82
C LEU A 828 22.12 49.73 65.21
N ASP A 829 21.67 50.88 65.70
CA ASP A 829 22.31 51.62 66.78
C ASP A 829 21.63 52.98 67.06
N ALA A 830 21.59 53.34 68.35
CA ALA A 830 21.27 54.64 68.96
C ALA A 830 19.84 54.84 69.56
N PRO A 831 19.66 55.69 70.61
CA PRO A 831 19.34 55.23 71.96
C PRO A 831 18.02 55.78 72.53
N VAL A 832 17.62 55.22 73.68
CA VAL A 832 16.41 55.56 74.48
C VAL A 832 16.44 57.00 75.01
N PRO A 833 15.28 57.70 75.05
CA PRO A 833 14.78 58.24 76.32
C PRO A 833 13.29 57.93 76.57
N GLY A 834 12.93 57.64 77.82
CA GLY A 834 11.59 57.20 78.23
C GLY A 834 10.66 58.29 78.75
N LEU A 835 9.35 57.97 78.85
CA LEU A 835 8.50 58.10 80.05
C LEU A 835 7.03 57.71 79.75
N SER A 836 6.51 56.87 80.64
CA SER A 836 5.13 56.74 81.15
C SER A 836 3.91 56.67 80.22
N GLY A 837 3.26 55.49 80.24
CA GLY A 837 1.85 55.38 80.61
C GLY A 837 0.80 55.51 79.49
N ALA A 838 0.35 54.38 78.93
CA ALA A 838 -1.06 54.10 78.63
C ALA A 838 -1.22 52.68 78.06
N ARG A 839 -2.32 52.03 78.43
CA ARG A 839 -2.71 50.68 77.99
C ARG A 839 -3.10 50.67 76.51
N SER A 840 -2.69 49.65 75.76
CA SER A 840 -3.56 49.04 74.74
C SER A 840 -3.14 47.61 74.43
N ARG A 841 -4.09 46.69 74.59
CA ARG A 841 -4.04 45.32 74.07
C ARG A 841 -3.90 45.40 72.55
N GLU A 842 -2.81 44.89 71.99
CA GLU A 842 -2.78 44.51 70.58
C GLU A 842 -2.54 43.01 70.46
N ARG A 843 -3.57 42.32 69.94
CA ARG A 843 -3.45 40.96 69.41
C ARG A 843 -2.44 41.01 68.24
N SER A 844 -1.48 40.10 68.26
CA SER A 844 -0.62 39.80 67.12
C SER A 844 -1.46 39.64 65.85
N PRO A 845 -1.10 40.29 64.72
CA PRO A 845 -1.88 40.19 63.50
C PRO A 845 -1.78 38.77 62.93
N ALA A 846 -2.92 38.15 62.66
CA ALA A 846 -2.99 36.85 61.99
C ALA A 846 -2.37 36.95 60.58
N ALA A 847 -1.20 36.35 60.40
CA ALA A 847 -0.61 36.11 59.08
C ALA A 847 -1.21 34.82 58.50
N ALA A 848 -1.77 34.90 57.31
CA ALA A 848 -2.21 33.71 56.57
C ALA A 848 -1.21 33.44 55.45
N VAL A 849 -0.60 32.26 55.46
CA VAL A 849 0.31 31.82 54.40
C VAL A 849 -0.40 30.73 53.61
N ALA A 850 -0.74 31.03 52.35
CA ALA A 850 -1.20 30.02 51.41
C ALA A 850 0.02 29.27 50.89
N LYS A 851 0.14 27.99 51.24
CA LYS A 851 1.17 27.11 50.69
C LYS A 851 0.61 26.43 49.45
N ILE A 852 1.24 26.66 48.32
CA ILE A 852 0.94 26.00 47.05
C ILE A 852 2.10 25.06 46.76
N GLY A 853 1.85 23.77 46.98
CA GLY A 853 2.79 22.66 46.80
C GLY A 853 2.03 21.35 47.02
N ASP A 854 2.65 20.20 46.74
CA ASP A 854 1.98 18.91 46.91
C ASP A 854 1.49 18.72 48.37
N PRO A 855 0.17 18.54 48.61
CA PRO A 855 -0.41 18.42 49.95
C PRO A 855 0.13 17.22 50.76
N ARG A 856 0.80 16.24 50.14
CA ARG A 856 1.35 15.05 50.81
C ARG A 856 2.78 15.25 51.35
N ARG A 857 3.46 16.36 51.03
CA ARG A 857 4.80 16.70 51.57
C ARG A 857 4.76 17.30 52.99
N ARG A 858 3.88 16.82 53.88
CA ARG A 858 4.02 17.11 55.32
C ARG A 858 5.29 16.42 55.80
N VAL A 859 6.30 17.23 56.12
CA VAL A 859 7.53 16.85 56.82
C VAL A 859 7.19 15.88 57.96
N ARG A 860 7.58 14.60 57.83
CA ARG A 860 7.78 13.72 58.98
C ARG A 860 8.84 14.39 59.85
N ARG A 861 8.42 15.12 60.87
CA ARG A 861 9.30 15.45 62.00
C ARG A 861 9.50 14.13 62.76
N GLY A 862 10.64 13.49 62.52
CA GLY A 862 11.23 12.59 63.51
C GLY A 862 11.55 13.41 64.77
N GLY A 863 11.38 12.78 65.93
CA GLY A 863 11.62 13.36 67.25
C GLY A 863 13.05 13.85 67.47
#